data_AF-A0A166YWA4-F1
#
_entry.id   AF-A0A166YWA4-F1
#
_cell.length_a   1.000
_cell.length_b   1.000
_cell.length_c   1.000
_cell.angle_alpha   90.00
_cell.angle_beta   90.00
_cell.angle_gamma   90.00
#
_symmetry.space_group_name_H-M   'P 1'
#
loop_
_entity.id
_entity.type
_entity.pdbx_description
1 polymer ?
#
loop_
_entity_poly.entity_id
_entity_poly.type
_entity_poly.pdbx_seq_one_letter_code
_entity_poly.pdbx_strand_id
1 'polypeptide(L)'
;MTTRTPPSMRLSPTYTTSNQREDDDDDDDEHDIRRRWGSLTLCKLRDSIIRGPALSKSWAAAATALRPSSRTRLRPTTSSSSSTVATTTTTTTTTTTTMDLADLPYTIFAEIISYLAPRETIAARRLSRAVYAALTRDELCISLLLHYFPRAIESRELRLLLRRSDHALLDRVPWSRALAATARRYHHLGTATPRVTETVLAPTADKTDDHLLRGVTPWHRVLRLDDKTATFHYWDPSWTCDAAAGLLVHPVDGRRYALRDLDTGRTWPVPFATEGRMVRRVRLNHGTLIIEWCEKQAMREDAGAHRHFATFYAVGRVQGTSDASRQEDLYTVRRYAKDIPSNDDGEAECAVTFRAEWKIHRLGLLLRHQDRFFSAHNSTHYAIYIWQPSRSPWGEDEPRERLVIWEIDAVAFGGGPHIIAQLADPQLDHWGVRQRGTPTLRCLRLDDCTWDSATRTTVGHVFFVEEEHRWSAGPHSSTTPPRLHHVKTTGIPLTGGPRWVDECGKVQPDVSQMQFCWRGTRPPGGGRVAEMETWAGRCPCWRHDDFPYLTVCEANDAAAGVRFSARHCFMLETLSVHIKPRLRIHGVARPAEPGPRRSSSSSSSTISKASRSNLVKQAHSSSAASREERRQGYADEPIGEGSDNLSDWSAAMTREVQFDDDAWSKLLNAGYICGDERWLIGQDSHGSITIMHF
;
A
#
# COMPACT_ATOMS: atom_id res chain seq x y z
N MET A 1 -25.79 64.28 19.15
CA MET A 1 -25.27 64.76 17.84
C MET A 1 -25.13 63.51 16.96
N THR A 2 -26.06 63.13 16.07
CA THR A 2 -26.46 63.74 14.76
C THR A 2 -25.27 63.86 13.78
N THR A 3 -25.30 63.37 12.52
CA THR A 3 -26.39 62.77 11.70
C THR A 3 -25.89 62.09 10.40
N ARG A 4 -26.61 61.03 9.97
CA ARG A 4 -27.07 60.67 8.58
C ARG A 4 -26.22 60.94 7.30
N THR A 5 -25.86 59.84 6.62
CA THR A 5 -26.21 59.36 5.22
C THR A 5 -26.14 60.24 3.93
N PRO A 6 -25.97 59.60 2.72
CA PRO A 6 -25.69 60.23 1.39
C PRO A 6 -26.98 60.28 0.49
N PRO A 7 -27.03 60.41 -0.89
CA PRO A 7 -26.25 59.75 -1.99
C PRO A 7 -25.91 60.62 -3.25
N SER A 8 -25.33 60.05 -4.34
CA SER A 8 -25.90 60.06 -5.72
C SER A 8 -25.00 59.45 -6.83
N MET A 9 -25.63 58.85 -7.85
CA MET A 9 -25.06 58.43 -9.16
C MET A 9 -25.03 59.62 -10.15
N ARG A 10 -24.22 59.56 -11.24
CA ARG A 10 -24.71 59.45 -12.65
C ARG A 10 -23.65 59.66 -13.77
N LEU A 11 -23.96 59.04 -14.92
CA LEU A 11 -23.61 59.37 -16.33
C LEU A 11 -22.27 58.92 -16.97
N SER A 12 -22.42 58.17 -18.06
CA SER A 12 -21.49 57.90 -19.17
C SER A 12 -21.44 59.11 -20.15
N PRO A 13 -20.59 59.16 -21.20
CA PRO A 13 -20.83 58.36 -22.42
C PRO A 13 -19.63 57.98 -23.35
N THR A 14 -19.90 57.02 -24.26
CA THR A 14 -19.41 56.87 -25.66
C THR A 14 -17.92 56.92 -26.03
N TYR A 15 -17.47 55.90 -26.77
CA TYR A 15 -17.01 56.10 -28.16
C TYR A 15 -17.39 54.91 -29.07
N THR A 16 -17.76 55.23 -30.31
CA THR A 16 -17.94 54.34 -31.49
C THR A 16 -16.56 53.87 -32.02
N THR A 17 -16.41 52.81 -32.83
CA THR A 17 -16.98 52.63 -34.19
C THR A 17 -17.07 51.16 -34.67
N SER A 18 -17.85 50.97 -35.73
CA SER A 18 -18.13 49.71 -36.45
C SER A 18 -17.20 49.44 -37.64
N ASN A 19 -17.15 48.18 -38.09
CA ASN A 19 -17.35 47.66 -39.46
C ASN A 19 -16.87 46.18 -39.47
N GLN A 20 -17.57 45.14 -39.96
CA GLN A 20 -18.12 44.87 -41.31
C GLN A 20 -17.03 44.89 -42.40
N ARG A 21 -16.91 43.91 -43.32
CA ARG A 21 -17.77 42.75 -43.67
C ARG A 21 -17.02 41.81 -44.64
N GLU A 22 -17.52 40.56 -44.78
CA GLU A 22 -17.56 39.71 -46.01
C GLU A 22 -16.21 39.29 -46.65
N ASP A 23 -15.86 37.99 -46.68
CA ASP A 23 -16.18 36.91 -47.68
C ASP A 23 -14.89 36.66 -48.53
N ASP A 24 -14.52 35.49 -49.08
CA ASP A 24 -15.10 34.14 -49.22
C ASP A 24 -13.96 33.10 -49.49
N ASP A 25 -14.32 31.82 -49.78
CA ASP A 25 -13.58 30.74 -50.48
C ASP A 25 -12.51 29.86 -49.76
N ASP A 26 -12.97 28.66 -49.36
CA ASP A 26 -12.51 27.29 -49.73
C ASP A 26 -11.04 26.99 -50.09
N ASP A 27 -10.40 26.04 -49.37
CA ASP A 27 -10.06 24.67 -49.84
C ASP A 27 -9.23 23.86 -48.77
N ASP A 28 -8.96 22.57 -49.06
CA ASP A 28 -8.06 21.62 -48.34
C ASP A 28 -8.56 20.88 -47.07
N ASP A 29 -9.64 20.09 -47.21
CA ASP A 29 -10.12 19.12 -46.21
C ASP A 29 -9.84 17.65 -46.63
N GLU A 30 -8.57 17.17 -46.64
CA GLU A 30 -8.27 15.76 -47.01
C GLU A 30 -7.23 14.98 -46.14
N HIS A 31 -6.95 15.35 -44.88
CA HIS A 31 -5.89 14.68 -44.07
C HIS A 31 -6.19 14.32 -42.59
N ASP A 32 -7.41 13.86 -42.22
CA ASP A 32 -7.64 13.31 -40.85
C ASP A 32 -8.49 12.03 -40.69
N ILE A 33 -8.72 11.25 -41.75
CA ILE A 33 -9.52 10.01 -41.64
C ILE A 33 -8.79 8.87 -40.90
N ARG A 34 -7.45 8.91 -40.80
CA ARG A 34 -6.65 7.82 -40.20
C ARG A 34 -6.54 7.82 -38.66
N ARG A 35 -6.88 8.91 -37.95
CA ARG A 35 -6.83 8.94 -36.47
C ARG A 35 -8.09 8.40 -35.79
N ARG A 36 -9.23 8.34 -36.50
CA ARG A 36 -10.55 8.09 -35.89
C ARG A 36 -10.82 6.66 -35.39
N TRP A 37 -10.05 5.66 -35.83
CA TRP A 37 -10.35 4.25 -35.55
C TRP A 37 -9.88 3.75 -34.17
N GLY A 38 -8.89 4.39 -33.55
CA GLY A 38 -8.45 4.05 -32.17
C GLY A 38 -9.37 4.61 -31.07
N SER A 39 -9.98 5.78 -31.29
CA SER A 39 -10.91 6.39 -30.33
C SER A 39 -12.19 5.58 -30.17
N LEU A 40 -12.70 4.99 -31.26
CA LEU A 40 -13.95 4.23 -31.28
C LEU A 40 -13.91 2.91 -30.47
N THR A 41 -12.74 2.32 -30.25
CA THR A 41 -12.60 1.11 -29.40
C THR A 41 -12.52 1.47 -27.92
N LEU A 42 -11.75 2.50 -27.54
CA LEU A 42 -11.65 2.96 -26.14
C LEU A 42 -12.99 3.50 -25.61
N CYS A 43 -13.75 4.24 -26.43
CA CYS A 43 -15.09 4.70 -26.04
C CYS A 43 -16.08 3.54 -25.83
N LYS A 44 -16.01 2.47 -26.64
CA LYS A 44 -16.82 1.25 -26.44
C LYS A 44 -16.37 0.46 -25.21
N LEU A 45 -15.08 0.44 -24.90
CA LEU A 45 -14.54 -0.17 -23.69
C LEU A 45 -15.02 0.56 -22.43
N ARG A 46 -14.96 1.91 -22.43
CA ARG A 46 -15.51 2.78 -21.39
C ARG A 46 -16.99 2.48 -21.13
N ASP A 47 -17.80 2.43 -22.19
CA ASP A 47 -19.24 2.17 -22.11
C ASP A 47 -19.59 0.76 -21.59
N SER A 48 -18.71 -0.22 -21.80
CA SER A 48 -18.86 -1.57 -21.24
C SER A 48 -18.48 -1.62 -19.76
N ILE A 49 -17.39 -0.94 -19.37
CA ILE A 49 -16.85 -0.92 -18.00
C ILE A 49 -17.72 -0.10 -17.03
N ILE A 50 -18.30 1.02 -17.49
CA ILE A 50 -19.10 1.91 -16.63
C ILE A 50 -20.48 1.30 -16.26
N ARG A 51 -21.02 0.36 -17.05
CA ARG A 51 -22.39 -0.16 -16.89
C ARG A 51 -22.55 -1.35 -15.93
N GLY A 52 -21.51 -1.73 -15.17
CA GLY A 52 -21.68 -2.43 -13.88
C GLY A 52 -21.07 -3.84 -13.73
N PRO A 53 -21.13 -4.42 -12.52
CA PRO A 53 -20.43 -5.65 -12.15
C PRO A 53 -21.22 -6.91 -12.54
N ALA A 54 -21.25 -7.26 -13.83
CA ALA A 54 -21.91 -8.47 -14.33
C ALA A 54 -21.20 -9.11 -15.54
N LEU A 55 -19.86 -9.22 -15.48
CA LEU A 55 -19.01 -9.65 -16.60
C LEU A 55 -19.29 -11.06 -17.13
N SER A 56 -20.05 -11.91 -16.44
CA SER A 56 -20.42 -13.25 -16.93
C SER A 56 -21.71 -13.29 -17.78
N LYS A 57 -22.52 -12.23 -17.81
CA LYS A 57 -23.85 -12.26 -18.46
C LYS A 57 -24.03 -11.31 -19.64
N SER A 58 -23.20 -10.26 -19.79
CA SER A 58 -23.36 -9.27 -20.87
C SER A 58 -22.90 -9.76 -22.25
N TRP A 59 -21.94 -10.69 -22.32
CA TRP A 59 -21.35 -11.14 -23.58
C TRP A 59 -22.32 -11.89 -24.49
N ALA A 60 -23.30 -12.61 -23.93
CA ALA A 60 -24.34 -13.31 -24.71
C ALA A 60 -25.34 -12.35 -25.40
N ALA A 61 -25.63 -11.19 -24.79
CA ALA A 61 -26.60 -10.24 -25.33
C ALA A 61 -26.06 -9.50 -26.56
N ALA A 62 -24.77 -9.14 -26.57
CA ALA A 62 -24.14 -8.43 -27.68
C ALA A 62 -24.13 -9.24 -29.00
N ALA A 63 -24.05 -10.57 -28.92
CA ALA A 63 -24.05 -11.45 -30.09
C ALA A 63 -25.43 -11.56 -30.80
N THR A 64 -26.52 -11.13 -30.16
CA THR A 64 -27.89 -11.31 -30.70
C THR A 64 -28.37 -10.10 -31.51
N ALA A 65 -27.72 -8.94 -31.39
CA ALA A 65 -28.21 -7.67 -31.95
C ALA A 65 -27.77 -7.37 -33.40
N LEU A 66 -26.97 -8.23 -34.05
CA LEU A 66 -26.48 -8.02 -35.42
C LEU A 66 -26.72 -9.24 -36.32
N ARG A 67 -27.99 -9.47 -36.66
CA ARG A 67 -28.40 -10.30 -37.81
C ARG A 67 -28.71 -9.42 -39.03
N PRO A 68 -28.01 -9.57 -40.16
CA PRO A 68 -28.49 -9.05 -41.44
C PRO A 68 -29.69 -9.88 -41.91
N SER A 69 -30.86 -9.26 -42.07
CA SER A 69 -31.97 -9.87 -42.80
C SER A 69 -31.68 -9.87 -44.30
N SER A 70 -32.24 -10.81 -45.06
CA SER A 70 -31.83 -11.07 -46.44
C SER A 70 -32.95 -10.88 -47.48
N ARG A 71 -32.52 -10.56 -48.71
CA ARG A 71 -33.24 -10.58 -50.01
C ARG A 71 -34.28 -9.49 -50.31
N THR A 72 -34.09 -8.83 -51.47
CA THR A 72 -35.10 -8.81 -52.54
C THR A 72 -34.42 -8.85 -53.93
N ARG A 73 -35.20 -9.12 -54.99
CA ARG A 73 -34.89 -9.47 -56.40
C ARG A 73 -35.45 -8.36 -57.35
N LEU A 74 -35.16 -8.24 -58.67
CA LEU A 74 -34.46 -9.07 -59.68
C LEU A 74 -34.14 -8.24 -60.97
N ARG A 75 -33.03 -8.54 -61.68
CA ARG A 75 -32.91 -8.57 -63.17
C ARG A 75 -32.75 -7.22 -63.97
N PRO A 76 -32.53 -7.21 -65.33
CA PRO A 76 -31.24 -6.74 -65.88
C PRO A 76 -31.32 -5.82 -67.13
N THR A 77 -30.17 -5.34 -67.63
CA THR A 77 -29.99 -4.98 -69.06
C THR A 77 -28.58 -5.33 -69.56
N THR A 78 -28.48 -5.45 -70.89
CA THR A 78 -27.33 -5.94 -71.66
C THR A 78 -26.54 -4.82 -72.32
N SER A 79 -25.22 -4.97 -72.46
CA SER A 79 -24.52 -4.65 -73.71
C SER A 79 -23.15 -5.33 -73.78
N SER A 80 -22.63 -5.46 -75.00
CA SER A 80 -21.48 -6.27 -75.38
C SER A 80 -20.27 -5.44 -75.79
N SER A 81 -19.06 -5.92 -75.51
CA SER A 81 -17.93 -5.78 -76.44
C SER A 81 -16.89 -6.88 -76.21
N SER A 82 -16.16 -7.20 -77.27
CA SER A 82 -15.33 -8.40 -77.40
C SER A 82 -13.85 -8.07 -77.52
N SER A 83 -12.99 -8.82 -76.83
CA SER A 83 -11.61 -9.05 -77.29
C SER A 83 -11.07 -10.40 -76.78
N THR A 84 -10.70 -11.26 -77.72
CA THR A 84 -9.88 -12.45 -77.51
C THR A 84 -8.44 -12.08 -77.20
N VAL A 85 -7.73 -12.87 -76.36
CA VAL A 85 -6.38 -13.41 -76.62
C VAL A 85 -5.88 -14.30 -75.45
N ALA A 86 -5.18 -15.39 -75.83
CA ALA A 86 -4.21 -16.21 -75.07
C ALA A 86 -4.56 -16.74 -73.65
N THR A 87 -4.95 -18.02 -73.63
CA THR A 87 -4.38 -19.12 -72.83
C THR A 87 -3.34 -18.75 -71.75
N THR A 88 -3.71 -18.87 -70.48
CA THR A 88 -2.83 -19.47 -69.46
C THR A 88 -3.69 -20.31 -68.54
N THR A 89 -3.43 -21.62 -68.44
CA THR A 89 -4.13 -22.50 -67.50
C THR A 89 -3.55 -22.27 -66.11
N THR A 90 -3.95 -21.18 -65.46
CA THR A 90 -3.53 -20.88 -64.10
C THR A 90 -4.22 -21.87 -63.16
N THR A 91 -3.48 -22.88 -62.71
CA THR A 91 -3.93 -23.77 -61.65
C THR A 91 -4.14 -22.92 -60.40
N THR A 92 -5.39 -22.54 -60.13
CA THR A 92 -5.78 -21.87 -58.89
C THR A 92 -5.72 -22.90 -57.77
N THR A 93 -4.50 -23.13 -57.27
CA THR A 93 -4.28 -23.64 -55.93
C THR A 93 -4.99 -22.69 -54.98
N THR A 94 -6.21 -23.08 -54.59
CA THR A 94 -6.91 -22.55 -53.43
C THR A 94 -6.09 -22.91 -52.21
N THR A 95 -5.08 -22.09 -51.93
CA THR A 95 -4.43 -22.03 -50.63
C THR A 95 -5.52 -21.71 -49.62
N THR A 96 -6.07 -22.74 -48.99
CA THR A 96 -6.89 -22.61 -47.80
C THR A 96 -6.07 -21.83 -46.79
N THR A 97 -6.37 -20.54 -46.66
CA THR A 97 -5.72 -19.63 -45.73
C THR A 97 -6.04 -20.11 -44.33
N THR A 98 -5.13 -20.90 -43.75
CA THR A 98 -5.23 -21.36 -42.37
C THR A 98 -5.17 -20.12 -41.48
N MET A 99 -6.32 -19.71 -40.94
CA MET A 99 -6.40 -18.58 -40.00
C MET A 99 -5.42 -18.84 -38.85
N ASP A 100 -4.48 -17.92 -38.65
CA ASP A 100 -3.60 -17.96 -37.48
C ASP A 100 -4.42 -17.55 -36.24
N LEU A 101 -3.96 -17.95 -35.06
CA LEU A 101 -4.56 -17.57 -33.78
C LEU A 101 -4.65 -16.04 -33.64
N ALA A 102 -3.68 -15.31 -34.22
CA ALA A 102 -3.63 -13.86 -34.24
C ALA A 102 -4.64 -13.19 -35.20
N ASP A 103 -5.22 -13.94 -36.15
CA ASP A 103 -6.23 -13.45 -37.12
C ASP A 103 -7.66 -13.53 -36.57
N LEU A 104 -7.85 -14.14 -35.39
CA LEU A 104 -9.17 -14.27 -34.76
C LEU A 104 -9.78 -12.90 -34.41
N PRO A 105 -11.11 -12.77 -34.47
CA PRO A 105 -11.80 -11.58 -33.97
C PRO A 105 -11.39 -11.24 -32.54
N TYR A 106 -11.14 -9.95 -32.27
CA TYR A 106 -10.61 -9.44 -30.98
C TYR A 106 -11.33 -10.03 -29.75
N THR A 107 -12.65 -10.17 -29.79
CA THR A 107 -13.44 -10.71 -28.69
C THR A 107 -13.11 -12.18 -28.40
N ILE A 108 -12.99 -13.01 -29.43
CA ILE A 108 -12.65 -14.43 -29.32
C ILE A 108 -11.19 -14.58 -28.86
N PHE A 109 -10.27 -13.78 -29.43
CA PHE A 109 -8.88 -13.79 -29.00
C PHE A 109 -8.71 -13.36 -27.54
N ALA A 110 -9.38 -12.28 -27.12
CA ALA A 110 -9.35 -11.80 -25.73
C ALA A 110 -9.94 -12.83 -24.75
N GLU A 111 -11.05 -13.49 -25.13
CA GLU A 111 -11.64 -14.57 -24.35
C GLU A 111 -10.68 -15.76 -24.20
N ILE A 112 -10.12 -16.29 -25.30
CA ILE A 112 -9.14 -17.39 -25.26
C ILE A 112 -7.95 -17.04 -24.36
N ILE A 113 -7.38 -15.84 -24.52
CA ILE A 113 -6.22 -15.42 -23.74
C ILE A 113 -6.57 -15.23 -22.26
N SER A 114 -7.81 -14.82 -21.91
CA SER A 114 -8.23 -14.65 -20.50
C SER A 114 -8.25 -15.94 -19.67
N TYR A 115 -8.27 -17.12 -20.32
CA TYR A 115 -8.14 -18.41 -19.64
C TYR A 115 -6.68 -18.78 -19.28
N LEU A 116 -5.68 -18.05 -19.81
CA LEU A 116 -4.27 -18.29 -19.48
C LEU A 116 -3.89 -17.62 -18.17
N ALA A 117 -2.96 -18.20 -17.41
CA ALA A 117 -2.39 -17.48 -16.29
C ALA A 117 -1.65 -16.21 -16.78
N PRO A 118 -1.52 -15.14 -15.97
CA PRO A 118 -0.85 -13.91 -16.39
C PRO A 118 0.60 -14.16 -16.86
N ARG A 119 1.31 -15.07 -16.18
CA ARG A 119 2.68 -15.49 -16.54
C ARG A 119 2.72 -16.20 -17.88
N GLU A 120 1.72 -17.01 -18.20
CA GLU A 120 1.60 -17.74 -19.47
C GLU A 120 1.24 -16.77 -20.61
N THR A 121 0.33 -15.83 -20.37
CA THR A 121 0.00 -14.74 -21.30
C THR A 121 1.25 -13.93 -21.68
N ILE A 122 2.10 -13.57 -20.71
CA ILE A 122 3.37 -12.86 -20.97
C ILE A 122 4.39 -13.77 -21.68
N ALA A 123 4.45 -15.07 -21.35
CA ALA A 123 5.33 -16.02 -22.03
C ALA A 123 4.91 -16.28 -23.49
N ALA A 124 3.60 -16.33 -23.77
CA ALA A 124 3.02 -16.55 -25.10
C ALA A 124 3.42 -15.48 -26.13
N ARG A 125 3.81 -14.28 -25.68
CA ARG A 125 4.45 -13.25 -26.53
C ARG A 125 5.70 -13.75 -27.26
N ARG A 126 6.31 -14.87 -26.86
CA ARG A 126 7.48 -15.49 -27.52
C ARG A 126 7.13 -16.49 -28.63
N LEU A 127 5.85 -16.81 -28.86
CA LEU A 127 5.44 -17.87 -29.80
C LEU A 127 5.65 -17.50 -31.27
N SER A 128 5.19 -16.31 -31.69
CA SER A 128 5.37 -15.80 -33.05
C SER A 128 5.35 -14.27 -33.05
N ARG A 129 5.78 -13.64 -34.16
CA ARG A 129 5.67 -12.17 -34.32
C ARG A 129 4.22 -11.70 -34.36
N ALA A 130 3.31 -12.48 -34.93
CA ALA A 130 1.88 -12.16 -35.00
C ALA A 130 1.24 -12.24 -33.60
N VAL A 131 1.52 -13.32 -32.85
CA VAL A 131 1.07 -13.48 -31.46
C VAL A 131 1.68 -12.41 -30.55
N TYR A 132 2.96 -12.05 -30.72
CA TYR A 132 3.56 -10.91 -30.02
C TYR A 132 2.76 -9.62 -30.27
N ALA A 133 2.55 -9.26 -31.54
CA ALA A 133 1.84 -8.04 -31.92
C ALA A 133 0.44 -8.00 -31.28
N ALA A 134 -0.34 -9.08 -31.43
CA ALA A 134 -1.68 -9.21 -30.84
C ALA A 134 -1.66 -9.07 -29.30
N LEU A 135 -0.74 -9.76 -28.61
CA LEU A 135 -0.58 -9.71 -27.15
C LEU A 135 0.09 -8.43 -26.61
N THR A 136 0.49 -7.51 -27.48
CA THR A 136 1.01 -6.18 -27.12
C THR A 136 0.07 -5.02 -27.46
N ARG A 137 -1.11 -5.30 -28.04
CA ARG A 137 -2.15 -4.29 -28.27
C ARG A 137 -2.60 -3.66 -26.95
N ASP A 138 -2.65 -2.33 -26.90
CA ASP A 138 -2.95 -1.61 -25.66
C ASP A 138 -4.38 -1.91 -25.17
N GLU A 139 -5.39 -2.07 -26.05
CA GLU A 139 -6.77 -2.35 -25.61
C GLU A 139 -6.92 -3.74 -24.97
N LEU A 140 -6.17 -4.73 -25.51
CA LEU A 140 -6.09 -6.06 -24.92
C LEU A 140 -5.36 -6.01 -23.58
N CYS A 141 -4.23 -5.28 -23.52
CA CYS A 141 -3.44 -5.19 -22.29
C CYS A 141 -4.20 -4.48 -21.16
N ILE A 142 -4.95 -3.42 -21.47
CA ILE A 142 -5.91 -2.76 -20.58
C ILE A 142 -6.94 -3.76 -20.05
N SER A 143 -7.55 -4.54 -20.95
CA SER A 143 -8.60 -5.52 -20.60
C SER A 143 -8.04 -6.62 -19.67
N LEU A 144 -6.88 -7.18 -20.01
CA LEU A 144 -6.20 -8.22 -19.21
C LEU A 144 -5.70 -7.69 -17.87
N LEU A 145 -5.25 -6.43 -17.79
CA LEU A 145 -4.82 -5.81 -16.52
C LEU A 145 -6.00 -5.69 -15.55
N LEU A 146 -7.16 -5.21 -16.04
CA LEU A 146 -8.38 -5.10 -15.24
C LEU A 146 -8.97 -6.46 -14.86
N HIS A 147 -8.75 -7.50 -15.68
CA HIS A 147 -9.20 -8.86 -15.42
C HIS A 147 -8.31 -9.59 -14.40
N TYR A 148 -7.00 -9.65 -14.63
CA TYR A 148 -6.06 -10.39 -13.77
C TYR A 148 -5.69 -9.65 -12.48
N PHE A 149 -5.54 -8.32 -12.55
CA PHE A 149 -5.01 -7.50 -11.45
C PHE A 149 -5.96 -6.35 -11.09
N PRO A 150 -7.25 -6.62 -10.81
CA PRO A 150 -8.23 -5.55 -10.62
C PRO A 150 -7.90 -4.60 -9.47
N ARG A 151 -7.09 -5.00 -8.49
CA ARG A 151 -6.74 -4.19 -7.30
C ARG A 151 -5.39 -3.47 -7.41
N ALA A 152 -4.53 -3.86 -8.33
CA ALA A 152 -3.22 -3.26 -8.52
C ALA A 152 -3.32 -1.76 -8.82
N ILE A 153 -2.32 -0.99 -8.40
CA ILE A 153 -2.23 0.45 -8.61
C ILE A 153 -2.45 0.84 -10.08
N GLU A 154 -1.90 0.09 -11.03
CA GLU A 154 -2.10 0.34 -12.46
C GLU A 154 -3.58 0.19 -12.88
N SER A 155 -4.29 -0.80 -12.34
CA SER A 155 -5.73 -0.97 -12.55
C SER A 155 -6.58 0.06 -11.81
N ARG A 156 -6.12 0.56 -10.66
CA ARG A 156 -6.82 1.62 -9.90
C ARG A 156 -6.75 2.94 -10.66
N GLU A 157 -5.57 3.31 -11.13
CA GLU A 157 -5.33 4.54 -11.90
C GLU A 157 -5.92 4.45 -13.31
N LEU A 158 -5.81 3.32 -14.00
CA LEU A 158 -6.51 3.06 -15.26
C LEU A 158 -8.02 3.32 -15.15
N ARG A 159 -8.67 2.91 -14.05
CA ARG A 159 -10.09 3.22 -13.81
C ARG A 159 -10.34 4.68 -13.48
N LEU A 160 -9.38 5.45 -12.96
CA LEU A 160 -9.51 6.90 -12.80
C LEU A 160 -9.44 7.56 -14.18
N LEU A 161 -8.44 7.21 -15.00
CA LEU A 161 -8.28 7.71 -16.37
C LEU A 161 -9.50 7.40 -17.25
N LEU A 162 -10.00 6.16 -17.24
CA LEU A 162 -11.19 5.75 -18.00
C LEU A 162 -12.48 6.45 -17.53
N ARG A 163 -12.63 6.72 -16.22
CA ARG A 163 -13.79 7.47 -15.69
C ARG A 163 -13.74 8.94 -16.09
N ARG A 164 -12.55 9.55 -16.08
CA ARG A 164 -12.31 10.94 -16.52
C ARG A 164 -12.32 11.10 -18.04
N SER A 165 -12.18 10.02 -18.80
CA SER A 165 -12.02 10.03 -20.26
C SER A 165 -10.72 10.74 -20.70
N ASP A 166 -9.67 10.60 -19.90
CA ASP A 166 -8.37 11.21 -20.18
C ASP A 166 -7.60 10.37 -21.20
N HIS A 167 -8.01 10.48 -22.46
CA HIS A 167 -7.44 9.75 -23.58
C HIS A 167 -5.95 10.09 -23.80
N ALA A 168 -5.56 11.35 -23.55
CA ALA A 168 -4.17 11.78 -23.67
C ALA A 168 -3.25 11.01 -22.71
N LEU A 169 -3.63 10.86 -21.44
CA LEU A 169 -2.84 10.06 -20.49
C LEU A 169 -2.92 8.55 -20.76
N LEU A 170 -4.06 8.04 -21.25
CA LEU A 170 -4.19 6.63 -21.65
C LEU A 170 -3.24 6.27 -22.79
N ASP A 171 -3.13 7.12 -23.82
CA ASP A 171 -2.31 6.87 -25.01
C ASP A 171 -0.80 7.02 -24.74
N ARG A 172 -0.41 7.83 -23.73
CA ARG A 172 0.99 7.96 -23.29
C ARG A 172 1.53 6.71 -22.59
N VAL A 173 0.68 5.87 -22.00
CA VAL A 173 1.10 4.65 -21.30
C VAL A 173 1.19 3.46 -22.28
N PRO A 174 2.34 2.77 -22.39
CA PRO A 174 2.45 1.49 -23.08
C PRO A 174 1.91 0.38 -22.17
N TRP A 175 0.62 0.08 -22.28
CA TRP A 175 -0.08 -0.85 -21.39
C TRP A 175 0.47 -2.28 -21.49
N SER A 176 1.07 -2.64 -22.63
CA SER A 176 1.81 -3.89 -22.79
C SER A 176 3.01 -4.03 -21.84
N ARG A 177 3.68 -2.93 -21.45
CA ARG A 177 4.76 -2.88 -20.46
C ARG A 177 4.22 -2.87 -19.04
N ALA A 178 3.15 -2.09 -18.78
CA ALA A 178 2.49 -2.05 -17.48
C ALA A 178 1.97 -3.44 -17.06
N LEU A 179 1.26 -4.15 -17.95
CA LEU A 179 0.80 -5.52 -17.72
C LEU A 179 1.94 -6.49 -17.42
N ALA A 180 3.05 -6.41 -18.17
CA ALA A 180 4.22 -7.27 -17.96
C ALA A 180 5.02 -6.96 -16.69
N ALA A 181 4.89 -5.75 -16.14
CA ALA A 181 5.46 -5.38 -14.85
C ALA A 181 4.54 -5.83 -13.71
N THR A 182 3.24 -5.53 -13.79
CA THR A 182 2.22 -5.95 -12.79
C THR A 182 2.19 -7.46 -12.64
N ALA A 183 2.17 -8.21 -13.74
CA ALA A 183 2.18 -9.68 -13.71
C ALA A 183 3.45 -10.27 -13.07
N ARG A 184 4.57 -9.54 -13.12
CA ARG A 184 5.84 -9.92 -12.49
C ARG A 184 5.83 -9.61 -10.99
N ARG A 185 5.37 -8.41 -10.61
CA ARG A 185 5.17 -8.01 -9.20
C ARG A 185 4.31 -9.01 -8.46
N TYR A 186 3.13 -9.33 -9.01
CA TYR A 186 2.23 -10.30 -8.41
C TYR A 186 2.75 -11.74 -8.42
N HIS A 187 3.63 -12.10 -9.35
CA HIS A 187 4.37 -13.37 -9.27
C HIS A 187 5.32 -13.39 -8.07
N HIS A 188 6.14 -12.36 -7.88
CA HIS A 188 7.09 -12.22 -6.77
C HIS A 188 6.42 -12.09 -5.40
N LEU A 189 5.31 -11.35 -5.30
CA LEU A 189 4.44 -11.33 -4.12
C LEU A 189 3.84 -12.72 -3.85
N GLY A 190 3.33 -13.40 -4.87
CA GLY A 190 2.71 -14.72 -4.75
C GLY A 190 3.70 -15.85 -4.40
N THR A 191 5.01 -15.60 -4.52
CA THR A 191 6.09 -16.50 -4.08
C THR A 191 6.83 -16.00 -2.84
N ALA A 192 6.50 -14.82 -2.31
CA ALA A 192 7.24 -14.12 -1.26
C ALA A 192 8.76 -14.02 -1.51
N THR A 193 9.16 -13.88 -2.79
CA THR A 193 10.56 -13.72 -3.19
C THR A 193 10.75 -12.38 -3.91
N PRO A 194 11.51 -11.43 -3.35
CA PRO A 194 11.69 -10.13 -3.97
C PRO A 194 12.43 -10.26 -5.32
N ARG A 195 12.03 -9.42 -6.29
CA ARG A 195 12.67 -9.31 -7.60
C ARG A 195 14.06 -8.69 -7.51
N VAL A 196 14.20 -7.68 -6.65
CA VAL A 196 15.45 -6.96 -6.35
C VAL A 196 15.41 -6.64 -4.86
N THR A 197 16.55 -6.77 -4.19
CA THR A 197 16.74 -6.24 -2.83
C THR A 197 17.83 -5.18 -2.90
N GLU A 198 17.52 -3.98 -2.45
CA GLU A 198 18.48 -2.88 -2.29
C GLU A 198 18.77 -2.67 -0.80
N THR A 199 20.01 -2.31 -0.48
CA THR A 199 20.41 -1.94 0.89
C THR A 199 20.91 -0.50 0.88
N VAL A 200 20.26 0.35 1.66
CA VAL A 200 20.69 1.73 1.92
C VAL A 200 21.42 1.74 3.25
N LEU A 201 22.71 2.02 3.23
CA LEU A 201 23.50 2.16 4.43
C LEU A 201 23.06 3.43 5.17
N ALA A 202 22.50 3.27 6.37
CA ALA A 202 22.38 4.37 7.30
C ALA A 202 23.76 4.62 7.95
N PRO A 203 24.11 5.86 8.30
CA PRO A 203 25.32 6.14 9.05
C PRO A 203 25.34 5.32 10.34
N THR A 204 26.31 4.42 10.48
CA THR A 204 26.56 3.74 11.75
C THR A 204 26.89 4.78 12.81
N ALA A 205 26.25 4.68 13.98
CA ALA A 205 26.59 5.52 15.12
C ALA A 205 28.00 5.19 15.59
N ASP A 206 28.98 5.95 15.08
CA ASP A 206 30.37 5.84 15.49
C ASP A 206 30.46 6.12 17.00
N LYS A 207 31.33 5.39 17.72
CA LYS A 207 31.36 5.43 19.20
C LYS A 207 31.70 6.81 19.78
N THR A 208 32.17 7.72 18.94
CA THR A 208 32.56 9.10 19.23
C THR A 208 31.52 10.13 18.79
N ASP A 209 30.52 9.77 17.98
CA ASP A 209 29.63 10.75 17.34
C ASP A 209 28.35 10.99 18.14
N ASP A 210 28.30 12.16 18.78
CA ASP A 210 27.23 12.67 19.66
C ASP A 210 25.85 12.58 18.98
N HIS A 211 25.08 11.56 19.39
CA HIS A 211 24.08 10.85 18.59
C HIS A 211 23.15 11.73 17.74
N LEU A 212 23.25 11.59 16.41
CA LEU A 212 22.40 12.28 15.43
C LEU A 212 20.91 12.04 15.64
N LEU A 213 20.56 10.76 15.82
CA LEU A 213 19.25 10.35 16.28
C LEU A 213 19.36 9.93 17.75
N ARG A 214 18.61 10.60 18.61
CA ARG A 214 18.29 10.09 19.93
C ARG A 214 16.78 9.94 19.96
N GLY A 215 16.28 8.73 19.72
CA GLY A 215 14.84 8.47 19.66
C GLY A 215 14.08 8.83 20.95
N VAL A 216 12.76 8.94 20.86
CA VAL A 216 11.92 8.88 22.07
C VAL A 216 11.97 7.45 22.60
N THR A 217 12.34 7.26 23.86
CA THR A 217 12.38 5.91 24.45
C THR A 217 10.98 5.29 24.42
N PRO A 218 10.84 3.97 24.22
CA PRO A 218 9.58 3.27 24.46
C PRO A 218 9.09 3.36 25.92
N TRP A 219 7.89 2.85 26.21
CA TRP A 219 7.50 2.60 27.60
C TRP A 219 8.38 1.52 28.23
N HIS A 220 8.63 1.59 29.54
CA HIS A 220 9.37 0.55 30.26
C HIS A 220 8.45 -0.66 30.52
N ARG A 221 8.11 -1.34 29.43
CA ARG A 221 7.22 -2.50 29.34
C ARG A 221 7.89 -3.56 28.47
N VAL A 222 8.00 -4.77 29.00
CA VAL A 222 8.47 -5.97 28.30
C VAL A 222 7.39 -7.03 28.35
N LEU A 223 7.43 -7.97 27.41
CA LEU A 223 6.68 -9.21 27.54
C LEU A 223 7.52 -10.15 28.41
N ARG A 224 6.94 -10.72 29.47
CA ARG A 224 7.61 -11.71 30.33
C ARG A 224 6.72 -12.93 30.57
N LEU A 225 7.22 -14.09 30.22
CA LEU A 225 6.67 -15.39 30.57
C LEU A 225 7.82 -16.24 31.09
N ASP A 226 7.70 -16.72 32.32
CA ASP A 226 8.72 -17.48 33.03
C ASP A 226 10.10 -16.78 33.01
N ASP A 227 11.14 -17.44 32.47
CA ASP A 227 12.50 -16.90 32.34
C ASP A 227 12.69 -16.03 31.08
N LYS A 228 11.73 -16.01 30.15
CA LYS A 228 11.85 -15.29 28.88
C LYS A 228 11.34 -13.88 28.95
N THR A 229 12.07 -12.99 28.29
CA THR A 229 11.66 -11.60 28.06
C THR A 229 11.74 -11.25 26.57
N ALA A 230 10.74 -10.56 26.06
CA ALA A 230 10.72 -10.03 24.70
C ALA A 230 10.31 -8.55 24.67
N THR A 231 10.78 -7.83 23.66
CA THR A 231 10.46 -6.41 23.44
C THR A 231 8.97 -6.24 23.15
N PHE A 232 8.27 -5.40 23.93
CA PHE A 232 6.87 -5.09 23.67
C PHE A 232 6.71 -3.87 22.75
N HIS A 233 7.53 -2.84 22.97
CA HIS A 233 7.56 -1.62 22.19
C HIS A 233 8.98 -1.35 21.69
N TYR A 234 9.10 -1.00 20.41
CA TYR A 234 10.37 -0.72 19.74
C TYR A 234 10.59 0.79 19.67
N TRP A 235 11.85 1.19 19.47
CA TRP A 235 12.21 2.59 19.23
C TRP A 235 11.67 3.05 17.87
N ASP A 236 11.32 4.34 17.76
CA ASP A 236 11.02 4.92 16.46
C ASP A 236 12.27 4.82 15.54
N PRO A 237 12.11 4.40 14.27
CA PRO A 237 13.21 4.33 13.32
C PRO A 237 13.82 5.72 13.03
N SER A 238 15.08 5.73 12.59
CA SER A 238 15.74 6.94 12.06
C SER A 238 15.19 7.39 10.71
N TRP A 239 14.37 6.56 10.06
CA TRP A 239 13.87 6.73 8.71
C TRP A 239 12.35 6.59 8.68
N THR A 240 11.74 7.04 7.58
CA THR A 240 10.28 7.02 7.40
C THR A 240 9.96 6.92 5.92
N CYS A 241 8.85 6.27 5.57
CA CYS A 241 8.42 6.12 4.20
C CYS A 241 6.93 6.43 4.05
N ASP A 242 6.60 7.28 3.06
CA ASP A 242 5.27 7.39 2.51
C ASP A 242 5.16 6.36 1.39
N ALA A 243 4.59 5.20 1.73
CA ALA A 243 4.50 4.06 0.82
C ALA A 243 3.62 4.39 -0.40
N ALA A 244 2.56 5.18 -0.25
CA ALA A 244 1.69 5.56 -1.35
C ALA A 244 2.43 6.47 -2.36
N ALA A 245 3.12 7.50 -1.86
CA ALA A 245 3.94 8.38 -2.70
C ALA A 245 5.17 7.66 -3.30
N GLY A 246 5.67 6.61 -2.63
CA GLY A 246 6.90 5.91 -3.02
C GLY A 246 8.16 6.68 -2.63
N LEU A 247 8.14 7.32 -1.46
CA LEU A 247 9.19 8.19 -0.98
C LEU A 247 9.72 7.73 0.37
N LEU A 248 11.05 7.68 0.52
CA LEU A 248 11.76 7.28 1.74
C LEU A 248 12.64 8.45 2.20
N VAL A 249 12.52 8.86 3.47
CA VAL A 249 13.47 9.79 4.10
C VAL A 249 14.34 9.01 5.08
N HIS A 250 15.66 9.12 4.93
CA HIS A 250 16.64 8.41 5.76
C HIS A 250 17.86 9.29 6.08
N PRO A 251 18.60 9.00 7.16
CA PRO A 251 19.86 9.68 7.45
C PRO A 251 20.94 9.33 6.42
N VAL A 252 21.88 10.25 6.21
CA VAL A 252 23.07 10.11 5.35
C VAL A 252 24.29 10.78 5.99
N ASP A 253 25.48 10.43 5.49
CA ASP A 253 26.75 10.90 6.03
C ASP A 253 26.92 12.43 6.00
N GLY A 254 27.77 12.91 6.90
CA GLY A 254 27.91 14.34 7.17
C GLY A 254 26.69 14.92 7.88
N ARG A 255 26.03 14.11 8.73
CA ARG A 255 24.97 14.54 9.66
C ARG A 255 23.73 15.15 8.96
N ARG A 256 23.25 14.54 7.87
CA ARG A 256 22.13 15.05 7.05
C ARG A 256 21.04 14.00 6.85
N TYR A 257 19.94 14.41 6.20
CA TYR A 257 18.88 13.52 5.72
C TYR A 257 18.77 13.63 4.19
N ALA A 258 18.40 12.53 3.55
CA ALA A 258 18.08 12.47 2.14
C ALA A 258 16.66 11.95 1.94
N LEU A 259 15.98 12.49 0.93
CA LEU A 259 14.75 11.96 0.35
C LEU A 259 15.14 11.06 -0.83
N ARG A 260 14.68 9.81 -0.86
CA ARG A 260 14.89 8.84 -1.95
C ARG A 260 13.54 8.51 -2.60
N ASP A 261 13.50 8.56 -3.92
CA ASP A 261 12.38 8.00 -4.71
C ASP A 261 12.59 6.51 -4.92
N LEU A 262 11.64 5.70 -4.48
CA LEU A 262 11.72 4.23 -4.51
C LEU A 262 11.55 3.64 -5.93
N ASP A 263 11.01 4.41 -6.87
CA ASP A 263 10.85 3.99 -8.26
C ASP A 263 12.14 4.15 -9.08
N THR A 264 12.85 5.27 -8.90
CA THR A 264 14.04 5.63 -9.68
C THR A 264 15.36 5.43 -8.94
N GLY A 265 15.34 5.27 -7.61
CA GLY A 265 16.53 5.22 -6.75
C GLY A 265 17.22 6.58 -6.56
N ARG A 266 16.71 7.64 -7.20
CA ARG A 266 17.25 9.01 -7.11
C ARG A 266 17.09 9.58 -5.69
N THR A 267 18.02 10.45 -5.31
CA THR A 267 18.08 11.03 -3.96
C THR A 267 18.28 12.55 -4.00
N TRP A 268 17.53 13.27 -3.18
CA TRP A 268 17.62 14.72 -2.98
C TRP A 268 17.95 15.05 -1.53
N PRO A 269 18.75 16.09 -1.24
CA PRO A 269 19.04 16.49 0.12
C PRO A 269 17.80 17.07 0.80
N VAL A 270 17.50 16.64 2.03
CA VAL A 270 16.53 17.34 2.88
C VAL A 270 17.24 18.57 3.47
N PRO A 271 16.70 19.80 3.32
CA PRO A 271 17.30 21.01 3.85
C PRO A 271 17.06 21.16 5.37
N PHE A 272 17.58 20.19 6.13
CA PHE A 272 17.57 20.16 7.60
C PHE A 272 19.01 20.03 8.12
N ALA A 273 19.52 21.10 8.73
CA ALA A 273 20.81 21.07 9.42
C ALA A 273 20.63 20.43 10.82
N THR A 274 21.50 19.48 11.18
CA THR A 274 21.51 18.83 12.50
C THR A 274 22.47 19.51 13.49
N GLU A 275 23.19 20.54 13.08
CA GLU A 275 24.14 21.25 13.94
C GLU A 275 23.42 21.89 15.14
N GLY A 276 23.89 21.58 16.36
CA GLY A 276 23.20 21.99 17.59
C GLY A 276 21.86 21.29 17.86
N ARG A 277 21.43 20.34 17.02
CA ARG A 277 20.15 19.62 17.11
C ARG A 277 20.34 18.12 17.35
N MET A 278 19.50 17.52 18.17
CA MET A 278 19.31 16.07 18.28
C MET A 278 17.97 15.70 17.67
N VAL A 279 17.95 14.85 16.64
CA VAL A 279 16.68 14.38 16.06
C VAL A 279 16.04 13.36 16.99
N ARG A 280 14.75 13.54 17.27
CA ARG A 280 13.93 12.71 18.14
C ARG A 280 13.06 11.75 17.34
N ARG A 281 12.50 12.20 16.20
CA ARG A 281 11.75 11.40 15.22
C ARG A 281 11.76 12.05 13.84
N VAL A 282 11.47 11.26 12.81
CA VAL A 282 11.26 11.70 11.43
C VAL A 282 9.99 11.03 10.90
N ARG A 283 9.09 11.79 10.26
CA ARG A 283 7.79 11.28 9.78
C ARG A 283 7.40 11.88 8.43
N LEU A 284 7.26 11.05 7.40
CA LEU A 284 6.77 11.42 6.07
C LEU A 284 5.40 10.76 5.85
N ASN A 285 4.40 11.56 5.51
CA ASN A 285 3.04 11.10 5.17
C ASN A 285 2.29 12.23 4.45
N HIS A 286 1.36 11.92 3.55
CA HIS A 286 0.52 12.94 2.86
C HIS A 286 1.32 14.09 2.22
N GLY A 287 2.48 13.81 1.63
CA GLY A 287 3.35 14.85 1.06
C GLY A 287 3.92 15.85 2.08
N THR A 288 3.92 15.47 3.36
CA THR A 288 4.37 16.29 4.49
C THR A 288 5.47 15.55 5.25
N LEU A 289 6.62 16.20 5.40
CA LEU A 289 7.73 15.72 6.22
C LEU A 289 7.82 16.55 7.50
N ILE A 290 7.75 15.89 8.64
CA ILE A 290 8.01 16.50 9.95
C ILE A 290 9.24 15.85 10.58
N ILE A 291 10.22 16.69 10.93
CA ILE A 291 11.38 16.31 11.73
C ILE A 291 11.19 16.89 13.12
N GLU A 292 11.07 16.01 14.11
CA GLU A 292 10.93 16.38 15.52
C GLU A 292 12.31 16.32 16.17
N TRP A 293 12.75 17.41 16.78
CA TRP A 293 14.12 17.54 17.29
C TRP A 293 14.17 18.32 18.61
N CYS A 294 15.31 18.27 19.30
CA CYS A 294 15.58 19.11 20.46
C CYS A 294 16.99 19.70 20.41
N GLU A 295 17.20 20.81 21.12
CA GLU A 295 18.53 21.43 21.25
C GLU A 295 19.52 20.46 21.90
N LYS A 296 20.79 20.50 21.46
CA LYS A 296 21.87 19.69 22.05
C LYS A 296 22.18 20.12 23.49
N GLN A 297 22.21 21.42 23.76
CA GLN A 297 22.36 21.97 25.10
C GLN A 297 21.02 21.96 25.86
N ALA A 298 21.06 21.69 27.17
CA ALA A 298 19.88 21.81 28.03
C ALA A 298 19.57 23.29 28.32
N MET A 299 18.29 23.62 28.50
CA MET A 299 17.81 24.99 28.75
C MET A 299 18.30 25.57 30.09
N ARG A 300 18.58 24.70 31.07
CA ARG A 300 19.31 24.99 32.32
C ARG A 300 20.11 23.74 32.65
N GLU A 301 21.39 23.90 32.98
CA GLU A 301 22.31 22.78 33.25
C GLU A 301 21.79 21.92 34.42
N ASP A 302 21.33 22.57 35.49
CA ASP A 302 20.74 21.93 36.69
C ASP A 302 19.49 21.09 36.39
N ALA A 303 18.72 21.46 35.36
CA ALA A 303 17.42 20.84 35.06
C ALA A 303 17.51 19.73 34.01
N GLY A 304 18.53 19.73 33.13
CA GLY A 304 18.70 18.74 32.06
C GLY A 304 17.56 18.67 31.04
N ALA A 305 16.69 19.69 30.97
CA ALA A 305 15.54 19.74 30.07
C ALA A 305 15.89 20.45 28.75
N HIS A 306 15.60 19.79 27.63
CA HIS A 306 15.94 20.29 26.29
C HIS A 306 14.70 20.89 25.63
N ARG A 307 14.80 22.06 25.00
CA ARG A 307 13.67 22.62 24.24
C ARG A 307 13.44 21.75 23.00
N HIS A 308 12.18 21.38 22.78
CA HIS A 308 11.76 20.51 21.69
C HIS A 308 10.98 21.30 20.64
N PHE A 309 11.22 20.97 19.38
CA PHE A 309 10.71 21.64 18.19
C PHE A 309 10.27 20.61 17.14
N ALA A 310 9.41 21.06 16.23
CA ALA A 310 9.11 20.35 14.98
C ALA A 310 9.43 21.28 13.81
N THR A 311 10.01 20.69 12.76
CA THR A 311 10.28 21.37 11.48
C THR A 311 9.46 20.68 10.40
N PHE A 312 8.64 21.46 9.69
CA PHE A 312 7.72 21.01 8.64
C PHE A 312 8.27 21.40 7.26
N TYR A 313 8.33 20.40 6.38
CA TYR A 313 8.59 20.55 4.96
C TYR A 313 7.43 19.98 4.16
N ALA A 314 7.03 20.67 3.10
CA ALA A 314 6.22 20.07 2.04
C ALA A 314 7.14 19.27 1.12
N VAL A 315 6.71 18.07 0.73
CA VAL A 315 7.43 17.15 -0.13
C VAL A 315 6.56 16.80 -1.32
N GLY A 316 7.07 17.00 -2.53
CA GLY A 316 6.36 16.66 -3.76
C GLY A 316 7.31 16.51 -4.94
N ARG A 317 6.87 15.77 -5.96
CA ARG A 317 7.54 15.74 -7.26
C ARG A 317 7.23 17.04 -8.00
N VAL A 318 8.26 17.79 -8.36
CA VAL A 318 8.17 18.94 -9.26
C VAL A 318 8.01 18.39 -10.67
N GLN A 319 6.96 18.84 -11.35
CA GLN A 319 6.79 18.53 -12.75
C GLN A 319 7.41 19.64 -13.60
N GLY A 320 8.23 19.26 -14.58
CA GLY A 320 8.86 20.21 -15.51
C GLY A 320 7.80 21.09 -16.18
N THR A 321 8.11 22.38 -16.34
CA THR A 321 7.13 23.41 -16.66
C THR A 321 6.53 23.29 -18.07
N SER A 322 5.35 22.69 -18.19
CA SER A 322 4.31 23.13 -19.12
C SER A 322 2.91 22.86 -18.55
N ASP A 323 2.04 23.87 -18.65
CA ASP A 323 0.63 23.92 -18.22
C ASP A 323 0.29 23.66 -16.74
N ALA A 324 -0.10 24.75 -16.06
CA ALA A 324 -0.46 24.83 -14.64
C ALA A 324 -1.79 24.16 -14.24
N SER A 325 -2.22 23.13 -14.98
CA SER A 325 -3.24 22.20 -14.48
C SER A 325 -2.60 21.27 -13.44
N ARG A 326 -3.31 20.95 -12.35
CA ARG A 326 -2.88 19.93 -11.38
C ARG A 326 -2.95 18.54 -12.04
N GLN A 327 -1.95 18.19 -12.84
CA GLN A 327 -1.77 16.83 -13.31
C GLN A 327 -1.41 15.97 -12.09
N GLU A 328 -2.30 15.04 -11.73
CA GLU A 328 -2.08 14.16 -10.58
C GLU A 328 -0.85 13.27 -10.83
N ASP A 329 0.00 13.12 -9.82
CA ASP A 329 1.20 12.26 -9.84
C ASP A 329 0.82 10.77 -9.83
N LEU A 330 0.18 10.33 -10.91
CA LEU A 330 -0.23 8.95 -11.13
C LEU A 330 1.00 8.08 -11.40
N TYR A 331 1.17 7.06 -10.57
CA TYR A 331 2.27 6.10 -10.62
C TYR A 331 2.48 5.52 -12.02
N THR A 332 1.38 5.11 -12.67
CA THR A 332 1.38 4.40 -13.96
C THR A 332 1.87 5.32 -15.08
N VAL A 333 1.46 6.58 -15.06
CA VAL A 333 1.93 7.58 -16.01
C VAL A 333 3.41 7.85 -15.75
N ARG A 334 3.80 8.16 -14.51
CA ARG A 334 5.19 8.39 -14.11
C ARG A 334 6.13 7.24 -14.46
N ARG A 335 5.69 6.00 -14.27
CA ARG A 335 6.53 4.80 -14.39
C ARG A 335 6.67 4.27 -15.82
N TYR A 336 5.69 4.53 -16.68
CA TYR A 336 5.61 3.87 -17.99
C TYR A 336 5.53 4.81 -19.20
N ALA A 337 5.25 6.12 -19.04
CA ALA A 337 5.00 7.03 -20.16
C ALA A 337 6.06 6.94 -21.29
N LYS A 338 5.58 6.95 -22.53
CA LYS A 338 6.38 6.86 -23.77
C LYS A 338 7.42 7.99 -23.90
N ASP A 339 7.09 9.17 -23.37
CA ASP A 339 7.88 10.40 -23.55
C ASP A 339 8.83 10.73 -22.40
N ILE A 340 9.12 9.78 -21.49
CA ILE A 340 10.21 9.97 -20.51
C ILE A 340 11.51 10.07 -21.32
N PRO A 341 12.23 11.22 -21.31
CA PRO A 341 13.42 11.38 -22.13
C PRO A 341 14.45 10.34 -21.73
N SER A 342 14.77 9.44 -22.65
CA SER A 342 15.79 8.42 -22.42
C SER A 342 17.17 9.08 -22.49
N ASN A 343 17.64 9.56 -21.34
CA ASN A 343 18.90 10.26 -21.11
C ASN A 343 18.91 11.71 -21.66
N ASP A 344 18.53 12.69 -20.84
CA ASP A 344 19.50 13.51 -20.08
C ASP A 344 18.78 14.52 -19.17
N ASP A 345 18.10 15.55 -19.72
CA ASP A 345 17.75 16.77 -18.96
C ASP A 345 16.28 16.88 -18.46
N GLY A 346 15.42 15.91 -18.74
CA GLY A 346 14.01 15.92 -18.35
C GLY A 346 13.74 15.47 -16.90
N GLU A 347 14.49 16.00 -15.93
CA GLU A 347 14.49 15.49 -14.56
C GLU A 347 13.16 15.74 -13.82
N ALA A 348 12.48 14.66 -13.42
CA ALA A 348 11.43 14.73 -12.41
C ALA A 348 12.08 14.97 -11.03
N GLU A 349 12.37 16.23 -10.72
CA GLU A 349 12.99 16.66 -9.46
C GLU A 349 12.00 16.50 -8.28
N CYS A 350 12.45 16.00 -7.12
CA CYS A 350 11.64 16.08 -5.90
C CYS A 350 12.02 17.35 -5.13
N ALA A 351 11.04 18.21 -4.86
CA ALA A 351 11.24 19.37 -3.98
C ALA A 351 10.92 19.01 -2.52
N VAL A 352 11.80 19.47 -1.62
CA VAL A 352 11.59 19.47 -0.17
C VAL A 352 11.58 20.93 0.30
N THR A 353 10.41 21.54 0.31
CA THR A 353 10.24 22.97 0.61
C THR A 353 9.99 23.17 2.10
N PHE A 354 10.87 23.90 2.79
CA PHE A 354 10.65 24.33 4.17
C PHE A 354 9.35 25.16 4.27
N ARG A 355 8.55 24.90 5.30
CA ARG A 355 7.30 25.62 5.56
C ARG A 355 7.30 26.32 6.91
N ALA A 356 7.68 25.62 7.98
CA ALA A 356 7.66 26.18 9.33
C ALA A 356 8.57 25.43 10.31
N GLU A 357 8.96 26.11 11.38
CA GLU A 357 9.60 25.52 12.55
C GLU A 357 8.95 26.12 13.82
N TRP A 358 8.53 25.27 14.77
CA TRP A 358 7.84 25.74 15.98
C TRP A 358 8.16 24.88 17.20
N LYS A 359 7.97 25.46 18.38
CA LYS A 359 8.25 24.83 19.67
C LYS A 359 7.06 23.95 20.10
N ILE A 360 7.24 22.63 20.10
CA ILE A 360 6.17 21.67 20.45
C ILE A 360 5.92 21.54 21.96
N HIS A 361 6.90 21.89 22.80
CA HIS A 361 6.72 21.94 24.26
C HIS A 361 7.44 23.11 24.92
N ARG A 362 6.70 23.94 25.67
CA ARG A 362 7.23 25.18 26.25
C ARG A 362 8.32 24.95 27.30
N LEU A 363 8.19 23.92 28.13
CA LEU A 363 9.08 23.65 29.27
C LEU A 363 10.30 22.78 28.91
N GLY A 364 10.31 22.18 27.72
CA GLY A 364 11.28 21.16 27.35
C GLY A 364 11.02 19.80 28.03
N LEU A 365 11.69 18.77 27.54
CA LEU A 365 11.62 17.40 28.05
C LEU A 365 13.02 16.93 28.45
N LEU A 366 13.11 16.06 29.46
CA LEU A 366 14.36 15.33 29.70
C LEU A 366 14.56 14.28 28.62
N LEU A 367 15.82 14.02 28.25
CA LEU A 367 16.17 12.94 27.31
C LEU A 367 16.35 11.58 28.02
N ARG A 368 15.80 11.44 29.24
CA ARG A 368 15.82 10.23 30.07
C ARG A 368 14.66 9.30 29.71
N HIS A 369 14.70 8.08 30.21
CA HIS A 369 13.62 7.09 30.07
C HIS A 369 12.34 7.41 30.88
N GLN A 370 12.08 8.69 31.19
CA GLN A 370 10.91 9.18 31.94
C GLN A 370 9.95 9.95 31.03
N ASP A 371 10.37 11.09 30.49
CA ASP A 371 9.52 11.94 29.65
C ASP A 371 9.21 11.28 28.31
N ARG A 372 7.95 11.39 27.86
CA ARG A 372 7.49 10.84 26.58
C ARG A 372 6.68 11.85 25.81
N PHE A 373 6.71 11.68 24.50
CA PHE A 373 5.69 12.24 23.64
C PHE A 373 5.36 11.27 22.51
N PHE A 374 4.15 11.37 21.98
CA PHE A 374 3.63 10.64 20.83
C PHE A 374 3.05 11.67 19.88
N SER A 375 3.27 11.50 18.59
CA SER A 375 2.80 12.45 17.58
C SER A 375 2.04 11.74 16.46
N ALA A 376 1.29 12.51 15.70
CA ALA A 376 0.66 12.13 14.42
C ALA A 376 0.54 13.37 13.54
N HIS A 377 0.56 13.19 12.22
CA HIS A 377 0.33 14.27 11.27
C HIS A 377 -0.35 13.77 9.99
N ASN A 378 -1.00 14.69 9.29
CA ASN A 378 -1.36 14.60 7.89
C ASN A 378 -0.94 15.92 7.20
N SER A 379 -1.43 16.20 5.99
CA SER A 379 -1.10 17.41 5.24
C SER A 379 -1.57 18.73 5.85
N THR A 380 -2.50 18.70 6.82
CA THR A 380 -3.16 19.89 7.37
C THR A 380 -2.99 20.06 8.87
N HIS A 381 -2.84 18.96 9.62
CA HIS A 381 -2.82 18.97 11.09
C HIS A 381 -1.65 18.17 11.67
N TYR A 382 -1.12 18.65 12.79
CA TYR A 382 -0.11 17.98 13.62
C TYR A 382 -0.63 17.85 15.05
N ALA A 383 -0.62 16.65 15.61
CA ALA A 383 -1.01 16.39 17.00
C ALA A 383 0.19 15.85 17.79
N ILE A 384 0.36 16.32 19.03
CA ILE A 384 1.30 15.77 20.00
C ILE A 384 0.58 15.48 21.33
N TYR A 385 0.80 14.28 21.86
CA TYR A 385 0.50 13.94 23.24
C TYR A 385 1.81 13.85 24.02
N ILE A 386 1.87 14.47 25.19
CA ILE A 386 3.05 14.54 26.07
C ILE A 386 2.68 13.93 27.42
N TRP A 387 3.56 13.07 27.94
CA TRP A 387 3.48 12.48 29.27
C TRP A 387 4.78 12.79 30.02
N GLN A 388 4.66 13.45 31.18
CA GLN A 388 5.78 13.70 32.08
C GLN A 388 5.43 13.14 33.46
N PRO A 389 6.26 12.25 34.05
CA PRO A 389 5.99 11.76 35.39
C PRO A 389 6.07 12.91 36.40
N SER A 390 5.39 12.74 37.53
CA SER A 390 5.59 13.64 38.66
C SER A 390 7.05 13.71 39.05
N ARG A 391 7.48 14.93 39.42
CA ARG A 391 8.80 15.22 39.99
C ARG A 391 8.66 15.79 41.41
N SER A 392 7.48 15.66 42.01
CA SER A 392 7.28 16.01 43.42
C SER A 392 8.22 15.16 44.26
N PRO A 393 9.07 15.74 45.14
CA PRO A 393 9.93 14.97 46.04
C PRO A 393 9.14 14.02 46.95
N TRP A 394 7.85 14.29 47.14
CA TRP A 394 6.92 13.52 47.96
C TRP A 394 6.31 12.32 47.22
N GLY A 395 6.45 12.24 45.89
CA GLY A 395 6.00 11.09 45.08
C GLY A 395 4.48 10.95 44.90
N GLU A 396 3.68 11.86 45.47
CA GLU A 396 2.21 11.75 45.52
C GLU A 396 1.49 12.22 44.25
N ASP A 397 2.03 13.20 43.49
CA ASP A 397 1.32 13.70 42.30
C ASP A 397 1.27 12.65 41.17
N GLU A 398 0.17 12.63 40.43
CA GLU A 398 0.07 11.87 39.18
C GLU A 398 0.94 12.47 38.06
N PRO A 399 1.26 11.68 37.01
CA PRO A 399 1.87 12.21 35.79
C PRO A 399 1.04 13.35 35.18
N ARG A 400 1.75 14.34 34.65
CA ARG A 400 1.19 15.49 33.94
C ARG A 400 1.08 15.14 32.47
N GLU A 401 -0.12 15.28 31.93
CA GLU A 401 -0.43 14.89 30.55
C GLU A 401 -0.99 16.07 29.76
N ARG A 402 -0.73 16.06 28.45
CA ARG A 402 -1.25 17.07 27.55
C ARG A 402 -1.37 16.54 26.13
N LEU A 403 -2.50 16.81 25.49
CA LEU A 403 -2.63 16.76 24.03
C LEU A 403 -2.63 18.21 23.50
N VAL A 404 -1.85 18.48 22.46
CA VAL A 404 -1.87 19.75 21.71
C VAL A 404 -2.03 19.41 20.23
N ILE A 405 -2.91 20.13 19.55
CA ILE A 405 -3.20 19.96 18.13
C ILE A 405 -3.00 21.30 17.45
N TRP A 406 -2.17 21.28 16.39
CA TRP A 406 -1.93 22.40 15.52
C TRP A 406 -2.55 22.15 14.15
N GLU A 407 -3.02 23.22 13.54
CA GLU A 407 -3.19 23.32 12.10
C GLU A 407 -1.87 23.86 11.51
N ILE A 408 -1.37 23.20 10.45
CA ILE A 408 -0.02 23.40 9.91
C ILE A 408 0.04 23.80 8.43
N ASP A 409 -1.06 23.71 7.67
CA ASP A 409 -1.05 24.15 6.26
C ASP A 409 -1.04 25.68 6.14
N ALA A 410 0.12 26.22 5.75
CA ALA A 410 0.33 27.64 5.55
C ALA A 410 -0.48 28.24 4.38
N VAL A 411 -0.91 27.43 3.40
CA VAL A 411 -1.61 27.93 2.19
C VAL A 411 -3.04 28.35 2.50
N ALA A 412 -3.70 27.68 3.45
CA ALA A 412 -5.09 27.98 3.81
C ALA A 412 -5.24 29.27 4.66
N PHE A 413 -4.19 29.71 5.37
CA PHE A 413 -4.31 30.77 6.40
C PHE A 413 -3.26 31.87 6.37
N GLY A 414 -2.15 31.74 5.62
CA GLY A 414 -1.10 32.77 5.55
C GLY A 414 -0.33 33.03 6.86
N GLY A 415 -0.62 32.27 7.91
CA GLY A 415 0.11 32.24 9.18
C GLY A 415 0.77 30.89 9.40
N GLY A 416 1.83 30.87 10.22
CA GLY A 416 2.51 29.62 10.60
C GLY A 416 1.65 28.73 11.53
N PRO A 417 2.17 27.55 11.92
CA PRO A 417 1.48 26.57 12.75
C PRO A 417 0.80 27.17 13.98
N HIS A 418 -0.51 26.98 14.08
CA HIS A 418 -1.32 27.58 15.15
C HIS A 418 -2.12 26.50 15.91
N ILE A 419 -2.30 26.69 17.22
CA ILE A 419 -2.95 25.69 18.08
C ILE A 419 -4.46 25.83 17.96
N ILE A 420 -5.14 24.76 17.55
CA ILE A 420 -6.61 24.68 17.49
C ILE A 420 -7.20 24.02 18.75
N ALA A 421 -6.45 23.15 19.42
CA ALA A 421 -6.89 22.48 20.64
C ALA A 421 -5.73 22.19 21.60
N GLN A 422 -5.98 22.36 22.89
CA GLN A 422 -5.05 21.99 23.96
C GLN A 422 -5.84 21.38 25.13
N LEU A 423 -5.65 20.08 25.38
CA LEU A 423 -6.31 19.32 26.43
C LEU A 423 -5.30 18.99 27.53
N ALA A 424 -5.67 19.21 28.79
CA ALA A 424 -4.90 18.83 29.97
C ALA A 424 -5.58 17.66 30.71
N ASP A 425 -5.05 17.26 31.87
CA ASP A 425 -5.50 16.11 32.65
C ASP A 425 -7.04 15.97 32.77
N PRO A 426 -7.84 17.01 33.12
CA PRO A 426 -9.29 16.88 33.28
C PRO A 426 -10.02 16.61 31.95
N GLN A 427 -9.53 17.17 30.83
CA GLN A 427 -10.10 16.89 29.52
C GLN A 427 -9.71 15.49 29.03
N LEU A 428 -8.46 15.07 29.25
CA LEU A 428 -8.00 13.72 28.89
C LEU A 428 -8.73 12.64 29.70
N ASP A 429 -9.05 12.91 30.96
CA ASP A 429 -9.91 12.08 31.80
C ASP A 429 -11.36 12.06 31.28
N HIS A 430 -11.95 13.21 30.91
CA HIS A 430 -13.29 13.28 30.33
C HIS A 430 -13.43 12.41 29.06
N TRP A 431 -12.44 12.44 28.16
CA TRP A 431 -12.44 11.58 26.97
C TRP A 431 -12.10 10.11 27.27
N GLY A 432 -11.50 9.81 28.42
CA GLY A 432 -11.09 8.44 28.80
C GLY A 432 -9.83 7.96 28.08
N VAL A 433 -8.86 8.86 27.89
CA VAL A 433 -7.56 8.61 27.23
C VAL A 433 -6.36 8.94 28.12
N ARG A 434 -6.58 9.35 29.38
CA ARG A 434 -5.51 9.67 30.32
C ARG A 434 -4.77 8.41 30.75
N GLN A 435 -3.44 8.45 30.73
CA GLN A 435 -2.56 7.29 30.81
C GLN A 435 -2.06 6.99 32.23
N ARG A 436 -1.97 8.02 33.07
CA ARG A 436 -1.56 7.97 34.48
C ARG A 436 -0.25 7.18 34.68
N GLY A 437 -0.09 6.47 35.79
CA GLY A 437 1.14 5.75 36.15
C GLY A 437 1.40 4.46 35.35
N THR A 438 0.39 3.90 34.67
CA THR A 438 0.47 2.62 33.96
C THR A 438 0.09 2.79 32.47
N PRO A 439 0.91 3.51 31.68
CA PRO A 439 0.55 3.96 30.34
C PRO A 439 0.41 2.82 29.32
N THR A 440 -0.70 2.86 28.57
CA THR A 440 -1.09 1.90 27.52
C THR A 440 -0.93 2.45 26.10
N LEU A 441 -0.82 3.77 25.91
CA LEU A 441 -0.72 4.45 24.61
C LEU A 441 0.44 3.92 23.76
N ARG A 442 0.13 3.21 22.69
CA ARG A 442 1.08 2.72 21.69
C ARG A 442 1.48 3.83 20.72
N CYS A 443 0.50 4.51 20.13
CA CYS A 443 0.71 5.61 19.19
C CYS A 443 -0.51 6.51 19.05
N LEU A 444 -0.29 7.71 18.50
CA LEU A 444 -1.37 8.53 17.95
C LEU A 444 -1.56 8.24 16.46
N ARG A 445 -2.78 8.47 15.97
CA ARG A 445 -3.13 8.60 14.55
C ARG A 445 -4.05 9.82 14.35
N LEU A 446 -4.18 10.26 13.10
CA LEU A 446 -5.19 11.23 12.65
C LEU A 446 -5.97 10.57 11.51
N ASP A 447 -7.15 11.09 11.19
CA ASP A 447 -7.77 10.83 9.89
C ASP A 447 -6.87 11.34 8.75
N ASP A 448 -6.92 10.68 7.59
CA ASP A 448 -6.14 11.06 6.41
C ASP A 448 -6.52 12.45 5.88
N CYS A 449 -7.80 12.83 6.04
CA CYS A 449 -8.32 14.16 5.75
C CYS A 449 -9.00 14.74 7.00
N THR A 450 -8.44 15.83 7.53
CA THR A 450 -8.99 16.57 8.69
C THR A 450 -9.38 18.01 8.36
N TRP A 451 -9.57 18.30 7.07
CA TRP A 451 -9.96 19.62 6.58
C TRP A 451 -11.03 19.50 5.48
N ASP A 452 -12.23 20.02 5.74
CA ASP A 452 -13.27 20.13 4.72
C ASP A 452 -13.06 21.44 3.93
N SER A 453 -12.70 21.29 2.66
CA SER A 453 -12.44 22.41 1.75
C SER A 453 -13.71 23.14 1.28
N ALA A 454 -14.88 22.51 1.36
CA ALA A 454 -16.16 23.09 0.97
C ALA A 454 -16.73 23.99 2.09
N THR A 455 -16.66 23.54 3.35
CA THR A 455 -17.08 24.35 4.52
C THR A 455 -15.97 25.26 5.04
N ARG A 456 -14.70 24.97 4.70
CA ARG A 456 -13.49 25.57 5.29
C ARG A 456 -13.46 25.40 6.81
N THR A 457 -13.66 24.17 7.26
CA THR A 457 -13.59 23.80 8.67
C THR A 457 -12.71 22.58 8.89
N THR A 458 -11.97 22.59 10.00
CA THR A 458 -11.37 21.37 10.56
C THR A 458 -12.46 20.32 10.79
N VAL A 459 -12.15 19.05 10.49
CA VAL A 459 -13.04 17.89 10.65
C VAL A 459 -12.23 16.67 11.10
N GLY A 460 -12.91 15.56 11.39
CA GLY A 460 -12.28 14.30 11.76
C GLY A 460 -11.74 14.27 13.20
N HIS A 461 -10.87 13.30 13.48
CA HIS A 461 -10.46 12.91 14.82
C HIS A 461 -8.94 12.69 14.95
N VAL A 462 -8.45 12.86 16.17
CA VAL A 462 -7.18 12.30 16.63
C VAL A 462 -7.44 11.05 17.46
N PHE A 463 -6.72 9.97 17.16
CA PHE A 463 -6.93 8.66 17.75
C PHE A 463 -5.78 8.26 18.66
N PHE A 464 -6.12 7.88 19.88
CA PHE A 464 -5.24 7.22 20.84
C PHE A 464 -5.36 5.72 20.63
N VAL A 465 -4.29 5.07 20.17
CA VAL A 465 -4.21 3.61 20.05
C VAL A 465 -3.50 3.08 21.29
N GLU A 466 -4.20 2.32 22.12
CA GLU A 466 -3.78 1.80 23.42
C GLU A 466 -3.63 0.28 23.35
N GLU A 467 -2.56 -0.25 23.95
CA GLU A 467 -2.17 -1.67 23.85
C GLU A 467 -1.76 -2.24 25.22
N GLU A 468 -2.43 -3.30 25.66
CA GLU A 468 -2.20 -3.94 26.96
C GLU A 468 -2.18 -5.47 26.84
N HIS A 469 -1.13 -6.09 27.37
CA HIS A 469 -0.86 -7.52 27.19
C HIS A 469 -0.84 -8.26 28.53
N ARG A 470 -1.38 -9.48 28.59
CA ARG A 470 -1.36 -10.34 29.79
C ARG A 470 0.04 -10.49 30.42
N TRP A 471 1.04 -10.69 29.56
CA TRP A 471 2.46 -10.82 29.92
C TRP A 471 3.22 -9.48 29.97
N SER A 472 2.54 -8.33 29.91
CA SER A 472 3.19 -7.03 30.07
C SER A 472 3.75 -6.92 31.49
N ALA A 473 5.07 -6.76 31.60
CA ALA A 473 5.79 -6.59 32.85
C ALA A 473 6.70 -5.36 32.82
N GLY A 474 7.09 -4.87 34.00
CA GLY A 474 7.92 -3.68 34.18
C GLY A 474 7.13 -2.49 34.76
N PRO A 475 7.82 -1.40 35.16
CA PRO A 475 7.24 -0.32 35.98
C PRO A 475 6.06 0.43 35.36
N HIS A 476 5.90 0.38 34.03
CA HIS A 476 4.79 1.03 33.32
C HIS A 476 3.69 0.03 32.89
N SER A 477 3.75 -1.22 33.34
CA SER A 477 2.67 -2.21 33.12
C SER A 477 1.62 -2.12 34.23
N SER A 478 0.38 -2.47 33.90
CA SER A 478 -0.71 -2.61 34.87
C SER A 478 -0.38 -3.65 35.95
N THR A 479 -0.81 -3.39 37.17
CA THR A 479 -0.78 -4.35 38.29
C THR A 479 -1.85 -5.45 38.14
N THR A 480 -2.87 -5.20 37.31
CA THR A 480 -3.96 -6.14 36.99
C THR A 480 -4.06 -6.30 35.47
N PRO A 481 -3.09 -6.98 34.83
CA PRO A 481 -3.06 -7.12 33.38
C PRO A 481 -4.25 -7.95 32.86
N PRO A 482 -4.73 -7.69 31.63
CA PRO A 482 -5.92 -8.33 31.07
C PRO A 482 -5.71 -9.83 30.84
N ARG A 483 -6.81 -10.59 30.83
CA ARG A 483 -6.79 -12.05 30.57
C ARG A 483 -6.29 -12.41 29.17
N LEU A 484 -6.45 -11.51 28.20
CA LEU A 484 -6.06 -11.63 26.80
C LEU A 484 -5.32 -10.35 26.37
N HIS A 485 -4.72 -10.36 25.18
CA HIS A 485 -4.21 -9.13 24.58
C HIS A 485 -5.38 -8.18 24.29
N HIS A 486 -5.39 -7.01 24.93
CA HIS A 486 -6.39 -5.97 24.74
C HIS A 486 -5.83 -4.80 23.93
N VAL A 487 -6.59 -4.36 22.93
CA VAL A 487 -6.27 -3.21 22.08
C VAL A 487 -7.49 -2.29 22.04
N LYS A 488 -7.29 -0.99 22.26
CA LYS A 488 -8.35 0.02 22.28
C LYS A 488 -7.96 1.21 21.41
N THR A 489 -8.89 1.75 20.65
CA THR A 489 -8.70 2.98 19.88
C THR A 489 -9.75 4.00 20.32
N THR A 490 -9.33 5.13 20.85
CA THR A 490 -10.24 6.21 21.28
C THR A 490 -10.00 7.45 20.42
N GLY A 491 -11.02 7.85 19.66
CA GLY A 491 -10.99 9.05 18.82
C GLY A 491 -11.59 10.26 19.54
N ILE A 492 -10.80 11.32 19.65
CA ILE A 492 -11.24 12.65 20.08
C ILE A 492 -11.44 13.50 18.82
N PRO A 493 -12.63 14.09 18.61
CA PRO A 493 -12.89 14.90 17.44
C PRO A 493 -12.10 16.22 17.52
N LEU A 494 -11.56 16.69 16.39
CA LEU A 494 -10.77 17.92 16.33
C LEU A 494 -11.63 19.18 16.55
N THR A 495 -12.87 19.13 16.06
CA THR A 495 -13.95 20.10 16.28
C THR A 495 -15.19 19.34 16.74
N GLY A 496 -16.06 19.97 17.53
CA GLY A 496 -17.15 19.31 18.26
C GLY A 496 -17.87 18.15 17.54
N GLY A 497 -17.92 16.99 18.17
CA GLY A 497 -18.47 15.76 17.60
C GLY A 497 -18.51 14.60 18.61
N PRO A 498 -18.89 13.39 18.17
CA PRO A 498 -18.93 12.21 19.05
C PRO A 498 -17.52 11.70 19.37
N ARG A 499 -17.33 11.17 20.59
CA ARG A 499 -16.20 10.31 20.92
C ARG A 499 -16.31 9.03 20.10
N TRP A 500 -15.26 8.68 19.35
CA TRP A 500 -15.15 7.34 18.77
C TRP A 500 -14.47 6.40 19.77
N VAL A 501 -14.97 5.17 19.90
CA VAL A 501 -14.30 4.10 20.65
C VAL A 501 -14.42 2.81 19.85
N ASP A 502 -13.28 2.17 19.61
CA ASP A 502 -13.19 0.79 19.17
C ASP A 502 -12.39 0.00 20.20
N GLU A 503 -12.72 -1.29 20.39
CA GLU A 503 -12.02 -2.19 21.33
C GLU A 503 -11.92 -3.59 20.72
N CYS A 504 -10.82 -4.29 21.03
CA CYS A 504 -10.55 -5.64 20.57
C CYS A 504 -9.81 -6.47 21.63
N GLY A 505 -10.13 -7.78 21.73
CA GLY A 505 -9.55 -8.69 22.72
C GLY A 505 -10.13 -8.59 24.14
N LYS A 506 -11.18 -7.78 24.34
CA LYS A 506 -11.90 -7.66 25.61
C LYS A 506 -12.88 -8.82 25.79
N VAL A 507 -12.75 -9.56 26.89
CA VAL A 507 -13.69 -10.64 27.25
C VAL A 507 -15.01 -10.00 27.69
N GLN A 508 -16.11 -10.28 26.99
CA GLN A 508 -17.45 -9.90 27.47
C GLN A 508 -17.84 -10.77 28.68
N PRO A 509 -18.40 -10.20 29.75
CA PRO A 509 -18.67 -10.94 30.98
C PRO A 509 -19.76 -12.03 30.84
N ASP A 510 -20.58 -11.95 29.79
CA ASP A 510 -21.71 -12.85 29.52
C ASP A 510 -21.38 -13.99 28.53
N VAL A 511 -20.12 -14.11 28.09
CA VAL A 511 -19.70 -15.16 27.15
C VAL A 511 -18.60 -16.02 27.75
N SER A 512 -18.94 -17.26 28.09
CA SER A 512 -18.04 -18.25 28.73
C SER A 512 -16.96 -18.83 27.79
N GLN A 513 -17.06 -18.58 26.48
CA GLN A 513 -16.06 -18.97 25.49
C GLN A 513 -15.08 -17.83 25.19
N MET A 514 -13.81 -18.17 25.01
CA MET A 514 -12.82 -17.28 24.41
C MET A 514 -13.25 -16.90 22.99
N GLN A 515 -13.87 -15.73 22.82
CA GLN A 515 -14.14 -15.20 21.50
C GLN A 515 -12.82 -14.73 20.87
N PHE A 516 -12.31 -15.54 19.95
CA PHE A 516 -11.27 -15.10 19.02
C PHE A 516 -11.78 -13.93 18.18
N CYS A 517 -10.87 -13.11 17.66
CA CYS A 517 -11.27 -11.91 16.94
C CYS A 517 -11.87 -12.23 15.56
N TRP A 518 -13.20 -12.12 15.48
CA TRP A 518 -13.97 -12.22 14.25
C TRP A 518 -13.61 -11.17 13.17
N ARG A 519 -12.83 -10.13 13.50
CA ARG A 519 -12.47 -9.06 12.55
C ARG A 519 -11.35 -9.43 11.57
N GLY A 520 -10.65 -10.54 11.81
CA GLY A 520 -9.73 -11.13 10.83
C GLY A 520 -10.46 -12.00 9.78
N THR A 521 -11.64 -12.51 10.11
CA THR A 521 -12.50 -13.28 9.18
C THR A 521 -13.37 -12.34 8.37
N ARG A 522 -12.86 -11.94 7.19
CA ARG A 522 -13.55 -11.02 6.27
C ARG A 522 -14.94 -11.59 5.90
N PRO A 523 -16.05 -10.86 6.11
CA PRO A 523 -17.37 -11.35 5.76
C PRO A 523 -17.51 -11.50 4.23
N PRO A 524 -18.27 -12.50 3.74
CA PRO A 524 -18.47 -12.71 2.30
C PRO A 524 -19.34 -11.60 1.70
N GLY A 525 -18.71 -10.47 1.35
CA GLY A 525 -19.38 -9.26 0.89
C GLY A 525 -18.40 -8.09 0.71
N GLY A 526 -17.46 -8.22 -0.23
CA GLY A 526 -16.23 -7.41 -0.32
C GLY A 526 -16.34 -5.91 -0.70
N GLY A 527 -17.48 -5.25 -0.50
CA GLY A 527 -17.76 -3.91 -1.07
C GLY A 527 -17.16 -2.69 -0.35
N ARG A 528 -17.04 -2.70 0.99
CA ARG A 528 -16.59 -1.53 1.80
C ARG A 528 -15.49 -1.83 2.83
N VAL A 529 -15.03 -3.09 2.90
CA VAL A 529 -14.20 -3.55 4.03
C VAL A 529 -12.78 -2.96 4.02
N ALA A 530 -12.21 -2.68 2.84
CA ALA A 530 -10.81 -2.25 2.70
C ALA A 530 -10.54 -0.87 3.34
N GLU A 531 -11.42 0.11 3.11
CA GLU A 531 -11.30 1.47 3.67
C GLU A 531 -11.44 1.44 5.21
N MET A 532 -12.32 0.58 5.72
CA MET A 532 -12.45 0.28 7.15
C MET A 532 -11.26 -0.50 7.75
N GLU A 533 -10.35 -1.09 6.97
CA GLU A 533 -9.18 -1.83 7.51
C GLU A 533 -8.00 -0.92 7.81
N THR A 534 -7.81 0.15 7.03
CA THR A 534 -6.73 1.13 7.23
C THR A 534 -7.13 2.33 8.07
N TRP A 535 -8.43 2.61 8.21
CA TRP A 535 -8.94 3.77 8.94
C TRP A 535 -8.39 3.88 10.37
N ALA A 536 -7.91 5.07 10.71
CA ALA A 536 -7.22 5.37 11.97
C ALA A 536 -8.04 5.09 13.24
N GLY A 537 -9.38 5.14 13.16
CA GLY A 537 -10.28 4.87 14.26
C GLY A 537 -10.53 3.39 14.59
N ARG A 538 -10.08 2.46 13.74
CA ARG A 538 -10.20 1.02 14.01
C ARG A 538 -9.06 0.52 14.90
N CYS A 539 -9.37 -0.41 15.81
CA CYS A 539 -8.33 -1.13 16.55
C CYS A 539 -7.48 -2.00 15.62
N PRO A 540 -6.14 -1.98 15.76
CA PRO A 540 -5.25 -2.92 15.07
C PRO A 540 -5.41 -4.35 15.61
N CYS A 541 -6.52 -5.00 15.25
CA CYS A 541 -6.88 -6.37 15.67
C CYS A 541 -5.84 -7.42 15.22
N TRP A 542 -5.03 -7.07 14.22
CA TRP A 542 -3.88 -7.85 13.76
C TRP A 542 -2.89 -8.25 14.87
N ARG A 543 -2.92 -7.53 15.99
CA ARG A 543 -2.15 -7.81 17.21
C ARG A 543 -2.48 -9.13 17.92
N HIS A 544 -3.59 -9.78 17.57
CA HIS A 544 -4.01 -11.07 18.12
C HIS A 544 -4.72 -11.95 17.07
N ASP A 545 -4.48 -11.74 15.77
CA ASP A 545 -5.09 -12.56 14.70
C ASP A 545 -4.69 -14.04 14.84
N ASP A 546 -3.48 -14.35 15.33
CA ASP A 546 -2.93 -15.71 15.42
C ASP A 546 -2.28 -16.03 16.77
N PHE A 547 -3.03 -16.03 17.88
CA PHE A 547 -2.52 -16.64 19.13
C PHE A 547 -2.06 -18.08 18.83
N PRO A 548 -0.80 -18.48 19.15
CA PRO A 548 0.11 -17.92 20.16
C PRO A 548 1.15 -16.89 19.66
N TYR A 549 1.15 -16.51 18.39
CA TYR A 549 2.05 -15.47 17.86
C TYR A 549 1.56 -14.07 18.23
N LEU A 550 2.51 -13.18 18.54
CA LEU A 550 2.28 -11.74 18.57
C LEU A 550 2.73 -11.15 17.23
N THR A 551 1.85 -10.41 16.56
CA THR A 551 2.24 -9.64 15.38
C THR A 551 3.03 -8.40 15.82
N VAL A 552 4.33 -8.39 15.50
CA VAL A 552 5.31 -7.36 15.87
C VAL A 552 5.08 -6.07 15.10
N CYS A 553 4.76 -6.16 13.80
CA CYS A 553 4.39 -5.05 12.95
C CYS A 553 3.70 -5.52 11.66
N GLU A 554 3.12 -4.57 10.94
CA GLU A 554 2.36 -4.81 9.72
C GLU A 554 2.54 -3.63 8.75
N ALA A 555 2.65 -3.93 7.45
CA ALA A 555 2.44 -2.99 6.36
C ALA A 555 1.25 -3.47 5.53
N ASN A 556 0.32 -2.58 5.16
CA ASN A 556 -0.96 -2.97 4.56
C ASN A 556 -1.36 -1.99 3.47
N ASP A 557 -1.30 -2.43 2.20
CA ASP A 557 -1.98 -1.80 1.08
C ASP A 557 -3.37 -2.44 0.93
N ALA A 558 -4.34 -1.92 1.67
CA ALA A 558 -5.72 -2.42 1.62
C ALA A 558 -6.39 -2.18 0.26
N ALA A 559 -5.90 -1.24 -0.56
CA ALA A 559 -6.43 -1.01 -1.89
C ALA A 559 -6.03 -2.16 -2.83
N ALA A 560 -4.75 -2.52 -2.88
CA ALA A 560 -4.24 -3.72 -3.55
C ALA A 560 -4.76 -5.02 -2.89
N GLY A 561 -4.97 -4.99 -1.57
CA GLY A 561 -5.23 -6.15 -0.74
C GLY A 561 -3.98 -6.91 -0.31
N VAL A 562 -2.82 -6.27 -0.39
CA VAL A 562 -1.53 -6.85 -0.02
C VAL A 562 -1.21 -6.44 1.41
N ARG A 563 -1.05 -7.43 2.28
CA ARG A 563 -0.76 -7.23 3.71
C ARG A 563 0.49 -8.02 4.06
N PHE A 564 1.47 -7.36 4.66
CA PHE A 564 2.70 -7.95 5.16
C PHE A 564 2.62 -8.05 6.69
N SER A 565 2.69 -9.26 7.24
CA SER A 565 2.59 -9.50 8.69
C SER A 565 3.89 -10.08 9.24
N ALA A 566 4.49 -9.40 10.22
CA ALA A 566 5.65 -9.87 10.96
C ALA A 566 5.19 -10.48 12.29
N ARG A 567 5.30 -11.80 12.44
CA ARG A 567 4.78 -12.56 13.59
C ARG A 567 5.90 -13.21 14.40
N HIS A 568 5.94 -12.98 15.72
CA HIS A 568 6.91 -13.58 16.65
C HIS A 568 6.17 -14.31 17.78
N CYS A 569 6.50 -15.58 18.03
CA CYS A 569 5.92 -16.36 19.12
C CYS A 569 6.91 -16.54 20.26
N PHE A 570 7.19 -15.46 21.00
CA PHE A 570 8.09 -15.50 22.17
C PHE A 570 7.62 -16.50 23.25
N MET A 571 6.32 -16.84 23.29
CA MET A 571 5.78 -17.91 24.12
C MET A 571 6.40 -19.26 23.77
N LEU A 572 6.21 -19.72 22.53
CA LEU A 572 6.56 -21.10 22.18
C LEU A 572 8.07 -21.30 21.96
N GLU A 573 8.87 -20.24 21.99
CA GLU A 573 10.32 -20.34 22.18
C GLU A 573 10.69 -21.00 23.53
N THR A 574 9.81 -21.01 24.55
CA THR A 574 10.02 -21.84 25.76
C THR A 574 9.76 -23.32 25.52
N LEU A 575 8.88 -23.66 24.57
CA LEU A 575 8.38 -25.02 24.33
C LEU A 575 9.05 -25.72 23.14
N SER A 576 9.64 -24.97 22.19
CA SER A 576 10.35 -25.53 21.03
C SER A 576 11.29 -24.54 20.34
N VAL A 577 12.55 -24.94 20.18
CA VAL A 577 13.56 -24.27 19.33
C VAL A 577 13.20 -24.22 17.83
N HIS A 578 12.15 -24.93 17.39
CA HIS A 578 11.74 -24.96 15.98
C HIS A 578 10.77 -23.85 15.60
N ILE A 579 10.31 -23.04 16.55
CA ILE A 579 9.31 -21.99 16.29
C ILE A 579 10.04 -20.67 16.06
N LYS A 580 10.38 -20.43 14.80
CA LYS A 580 11.01 -19.19 14.34
C LYS A 580 9.98 -18.06 14.18
N PRO A 581 10.41 -16.79 14.30
CA PRO A 581 9.67 -15.65 13.78
C PRO A 581 9.35 -15.82 12.28
N ARG A 582 8.24 -15.24 11.81
CA ARG A 582 7.74 -15.39 10.44
C ARG A 582 7.33 -14.06 9.84
N LEU A 583 7.81 -13.76 8.64
CA LEU A 583 7.28 -12.69 7.80
C LEU A 583 6.40 -13.31 6.71
N ARG A 584 5.18 -12.78 6.54
CA ARG A 584 4.16 -13.33 5.63
C ARG A 584 3.52 -12.26 4.76
N ILE A 585 3.04 -12.68 3.58
CA ILE A 585 2.20 -11.92 2.66
C ILE A 585 0.80 -12.55 2.64
N HIS A 586 -0.24 -11.72 2.69
CA HIS A 586 -1.64 -12.14 2.59
C HIS A 586 -2.33 -11.48 1.38
N GLY A 587 -3.40 -12.10 0.90
CA GLY A 587 -4.27 -11.54 -0.14
C GLY A 587 -3.73 -11.66 -1.57
N VAL A 588 -2.66 -12.41 -1.78
CA VAL A 588 -2.04 -12.65 -3.10
C VAL A 588 -2.15 -14.13 -3.46
N ALA A 589 -2.64 -14.42 -4.67
CA ALA A 589 -2.72 -15.79 -5.16
C ALA A 589 -1.31 -16.36 -5.40
N ARG A 590 -1.00 -17.51 -4.77
CA ARG A 590 0.18 -18.31 -5.13
C ARG A 590 0.08 -18.69 -6.61
N PRO A 591 1.14 -18.54 -7.42
CA PRO A 591 1.15 -19.04 -8.80
C PRO A 591 0.79 -20.53 -8.79
N ALA A 592 -0.07 -20.96 -9.71
CA ALA A 592 -0.36 -22.38 -9.90
C ALA A 592 0.97 -23.12 -10.11
N GLU A 593 1.28 -24.09 -9.25
CA GLU A 593 2.45 -24.92 -9.47
C GLU A 593 2.21 -25.74 -10.75
N PRO A 594 3.23 -25.88 -11.62
CA PRO A 594 3.12 -26.74 -12.77
C PRO A 594 2.89 -28.16 -12.26
N GLY A 595 1.65 -28.64 -12.36
CA GLY A 595 1.24 -29.95 -11.85
C GLY A 595 2.21 -31.04 -12.33
N PRO A 596 2.49 -32.06 -11.50
CA PRO A 596 3.53 -33.05 -11.78
C PRO A 596 3.27 -33.64 -13.17
N ARG A 597 4.16 -33.32 -14.12
CA ARG A 597 4.09 -33.83 -15.49
C ARG A 597 4.01 -35.35 -15.38
N ARG A 598 2.88 -35.93 -15.77
CA ARG A 598 2.74 -37.37 -15.92
C ARG A 598 3.83 -37.84 -16.88
N SER A 599 4.91 -38.39 -16.32
CA SER A 599 5.97 -39.02 -17.08
C SER A 599 5.36 -40.23 -17.77
N SER A 600 5.13 -40.11 -19.07
CA SER A 600 4.79 -41.25 -19.92
C SER A 600 5.94 -42.24 -19.85
N SER A 601 5.76 -43.30 -19.05
CA SER A 601 6.79 -44.29 -18.75
C SER A 601 7.05 -45.19 -19.96
N SER A 602 7.91 -44.73 -20.87
CA SER A 602 8.55 -45.61 -21.85
C SER A 602 9.60 -46.45 -21.12
N SER A 603 9.28 -47.70 -20.86
CA SER A 603 10.16 -48.68 -20.24
C SER A 603 11.37 -49.00 -21.14
N SER A 604 12.55 -48.55 -20.75
CA SER A 604 13.82 -49.01 -21.32
C SER A 604 14.80 -49.34 -20.19
N SER A 605 14.93 -50.63 -19.90
CA SER A 605 15.81 -51.19 -18.87
C SER A 605 17.27 -51.23 -19.32
N THR A 606 18.18 -50.70 -18.50
CA THR A 606 19.63 -51.00 -18.61
C THR A 606 20.27 -51.14 -17.23
N ILE A 607 21.28 -52.01 -17.15
CA ILE A 607 21.82 -52.58 -15.92
C ILE A 607 23.21 -52.01 -15.61
N SER A 608 23.42 -51.52 -14.38
CA SER A 608 24.73 -51.46 -13.70
C SER A 608 24.49 -51.34 -12.19
N LYS A 609 24.74 -52.38 -11.38
CA LYS A 609 26.04 -52.83 -10.82
C LYS A 609 26.59 -51.97 -9.66
N ALA A 610 26.48 -52.53 -8.45
CA ALA A 610 27.38 -52.40 -7.28
C ALA A 610 27.56 -50.99 -6.65
N SER A 611 27.69 -50.82 -5.33
CA SER A 611 28.48 -51.65 -4.41
C SER A 611 27.93 -51.73 -2.96
N ARG A 612 28.41 -52.74 -2.22
CA ARG A 612 28.15 -53.00 -0.80
C ARG A 612 29.22 -52.37 0.11
N SER A 613 28.79 -51.91 1.29
CA SER A 613 29.48 -52.12 2.58
C SER A 613 28.45 -51.86 3.71
N ASN A 614 27.98 -52.90 4.40
CA ASN A 614 28.44 -53.35 5.73
C ASN A 614 28.28 -52.27 6.82
N LEU A 615 27.29 -52.32 7.72
CA LEU A 615 27.08 -53.28 8.84
C LEU A 615 28.22 -53.17 9.87
N VAL A 616 27.97 -52.72 11.12
CA VAL A 616 27.65 -53.52 12.34
C VAL A 616 26.90 -52.58 13.34
N LYS A 617 25.74 -52.86 13.94
CA LYS A 617 25.22 -53.94 14.83
C LYS A 617 25.67 -53.89 16.31
N GLN A 618 24.76 -53.42 17.19
CA GLN A 618 24.40 -53.95 18.53
C GLN A 618 23.34 -52.98 19.09
N ALA A 619 22.05 -53.27 19.35
CA ALA A 619 21.30 -54.48 19.71
C ALA A 619 21.48 -54.95 21.16
N HIS A 620 20.45 -54.71 21.98
CA HIS A 620 19.85 -55.57 23.03
C HIS A 620 18.63 -54.80 23.61
N SER A 621 17.38 -55.15 23.28
CA SER A 621 16.50 -56.19 23.88
C SER A 621 15.86 -55.75 25.22
N SER A 622 14.57 -55.97 25.54
CA SER A 622 13.46 -56.61 24.79
C SER A 622 12.14 -56.58 25.58
N SER A 623 11.01 -56.87 24.92
CA SER A 623 9.74 -57.41 25.48
C SER A 623 8.86 -56.44 26.30
N ALA A 624 7.52 -56.55 26.38
CA ALA A 624 6.52 -57.41 25.72
C ALA A 624 5.18 -56.61 25.69
N ALA A 625 4.43 -56.47 24.57
CA ALA A 625 3.48 -57.43 23.97
C ALA A 625 1.99 -57.14 24.30
N SER A 626 1.09 -57.69 23.46
CA SER A 626 -0.38 -57.58 23.47
C SER A 626 -0.98 -56.28 22.87
N ARG A 627 -2.08 -56.33 22.11
CA ARG A 627 -2.67 -57.44 21.34
C ARG A 627 -3.48 -56.89 20.16
N GLU A 628 -3.46 -57.66 19.08
CA GLU A 628 -4.12 -57.44 17.79
C GLU A 628 -5.64 -57.57 17.87
N GLU A 629 -6.39 -56.67 17.20
CA GLU A 629 -7.72 -57.02 16.70
C GLU A 629 -8.06 -56.28 15.40
N ARG A 630 -8.39 -57.06 14.36
CA ARG A 630 -8.85 -56.57 13.05
C ARG A 630 -10.26 -56.00 13.14
N ARG A 631 -10.53 -54.93 12.39
CA ARG A 631 -11.82 -54.81 11.68
C ARG A 631 -11.67 -54.06 10.37
N GLN A 632 -11.97 -54.78 9.29
CA GLN A 632 -11.99 -54.29 7.93
C GLN A 632 -13.40 -53.79 7.62
N GLY A 633 -13.54 -52.54 7.20
CA GLY A 633 -14.81 -51.89 6.93
C GLY A 633 -14.80 -51.24 5.56
N TYR A 634 -15.51 -51.85 4.61
CA TYR A 634 -15.88 -51.24 3.32
C TYR A 634 -16.89 -50.11 3.57
N ALA A 635 -16.72 -48.96 2.93
CA ALA A 635 -17.75 -47.93 2.77
C ALA A 635 -17.46 -47.10 1.51
N ASP A 636 -18.51 -46.73 0.78
CA ASP A 636 -18.45 -46.21 -0.59
C ASP A 636 -17.91 -44.78 -0.70
N GLU A 637 -17.22 -44.49 -1.82
CA GLU A 637 -17.02 -43.10 -2.28
C GLU A 637 -18.24 -42.63 -3.08
N PRO A 638 -18.85 -41.48 -2.74
CA PRO A 638 -19.80 -40.81 -3.63
C PRO A 638 -19.05 -40.06 -4.72
N ILE A 639 -19.37 -40.36 -5.98
CA ILE A 639 -18.93 -39.60 -7.15
C ILE A 639 -19.56 -38.19 -7.05
N GLY A 640 -18.74 -37.20 -6.67
CA GLY A 640 -19.13 -35.79 -6.63
C GLY A 640 -19.07 -35.16 -8.02
N GLU A 641 -20.22 -34.85 -8.61
CA GLU A 641 -20.31 -34.10 -9.86
C GLU A 641 -19.81 -32.66 -9.71
N GLY A 642 -19.18 -32.13 -10.76
CA GLY A 642 -18.39 -30.90 -10.68
C GLY A 642 -19.19 -29.61 -10.41
N SER A 643 -18.75 -28.86 -9.41
CA SER A 643 -19.25 -27.51 -9.09
C SER A 643 -18.11 -26.55 -8.71
N ASP A 644 -17.01 -26.57 -9.47
CA ASP A 644 -15.87 -25.68 -9.29
C ASP A 644 -15.93 -24.48 -10.25
N ASN A 645 -15.78 -23.25 -9.69
CA ASN A 645 -15.01 -22.11 -10.25
C ASN A 645 -15.39 -20.71 -9.69
N LEU A 646 -16.37 -20.56 -8.79
CA LEU A 646 -16.62 -19.27 -8.11
C LEU A 646 -16.28 -19.23 -6.60
N SER A 647 -16.11 -20.39 -5.96
CA SER A 647 -15.68 -20.51 -4.55
C SER A 647 -14.18 -20.27 -4.35
N ASP A 648 -13.33 -20.63 -5.32
CA ASP A 648 -11.86 -20.65 -5.14
C ASP A 648 -11.24 -19.25 -5.00
N TRP A 649 -11.84 -18.19 -5.55
CA TRP A 649 -11.38 -16.81 -5.32
C TRP A 649 -11.50 -16.39 -3.84
N SER A 650 -12.46 -16.93 -3.11
CA SER A 650 -12.58 -16.75 -1.66
C SER A 650 -11.47 -17.49 -0.91
N ALA A 651 -11.17 -18.72 -1.33
CA ALA A 651 -10.11 -19.54 -0.74
C ALA A 651 -8.70 -19.00 -1.03
N ALA A 652 -8.50 -18.42 -2.21
CA ALA A 652 -7.24 -17.78 -2.63
C ALA A 652 -6.92 -16.54 -1.78
N MET A 653 -7.91 -15.75 -1.37
CA MET A 653 -7.68 -14.57 -0.50
C MET A 653 -7.26 -14.92 0.94
N THR A 654 -7.50 -16.15 1.39
CA THR A 654 -7.06 -16.66 2.71
C THR A 654 -5.70 -17.36 2.68
N ARG A 655 -5.02 -17.47 1.53
CA ARG A 655 -3.69 -18.09 1.44
C ARG A 655 -2.62 -17.11 1.92
N GLU A 656 -1.83 -17.54 2.91
CA GLU A 656 -0.64 -16.84 3.38
C GLU A 656 0.61 -17.42 2.70
N VAL A 657 1.52 -16.56 2.24
CA VAL A 657 2.83 -16.96 1.70
C VAL A 657 3.91 -16.45 2.66
N GLN A 658 4.90 -17.28 2.99
CA GLN A 658 5.97 -16.95 3.93
C GLN A 658 7.28 -16.65 3.17
N PHE A 659 7.98 -15.60 3.58
CA PHE A 659 9.35 -15.31 3.12
C PHE A 659 10.36 -16.29 3.71
N ASP A 660 11.53 -16.40 3.07
CA ASP A 660 12.69 -17.10 3.62
C ASP A 660 13.10 -16.55 5.01
N ASP A 661 13.67 -17.42 5.85
CA ASP A 661 13.98 -17.13 7.26
C ASP A 661 14.92 -15.92 7.46
N ASP A 662 15.74 -15.59 6.47
CA ASP A 662 16.68 -14.47 6.50
C ASP A 662 16.02 -13.10 6.24
N ALA A 663 14.81 -13.07 5.67
CA ALA A 663 14.06 -11.83 5.48
C ALA A 663 13.73 -11.15 6.82
N TRP A 664 13.57 -11.93 7.90
CA TRP A 664 13.33 -11.39 9.24
C TRP A 664 14.50 -10.53 9.72
N SER A 665 15.73 -11.07 9.70
CA SER A 665 16.93 -10.37 10.18
C SER A 665 17.27 -9.13 9.34
N LYS A 666 16.90 -9.12 8.05
CA LYS A 666 17.09 -8.00 7.12
C LYS A 666 16.11 -6.82 7.32
N LEU A 667 14.94 -7.07 7.92
CA LEU A 667 13.83 -6.09 7.93
C LEU A 667 13.34 -5.70 9.33
N LEU A 668 13.46 -6.57 10.34
CA LEU A 668 12.62 -6.47 11.56
C LEU A 668 13.37 -6.16 12.86
N ASN A 669 14.65 -5.82 12.80
CA ASN A 669 15.39 -5.49 14.02
C ASN A 669 14.86 -4.22 14.71
N ALA A 670 14.40 -3.23 13.94
CA ALA A 670 13.73 -2.04 14.46
C ALA A 670 12.25 -2.27 14.86
N GLY A 671 11.70 -3.48 14.67
CA GLY A 671 10.28 -3.79 14.93
C GLY A 671 9.28 -2.96 14.10
N TYR A 672 9.74 -2.41 12.97
CA TYR A 672 8.97 -1.55 12.09
C TYR A 672 9.23 -1.91 10.63
N ILE A 673 8.16 -1.99 9.85
CA ILE A 673 8.17 -2.12 8.39
C ILE A 673 7.21 -1.10 7.78
N CYS A 674 7.51 -0.66 6.56
CA CYS A 674 6.63 0.15 5.74
C CYS A 674 6.65 -0.37 4.30
N GLY A 675 5.55 -0.28 3.57
CA GLY A 675 5.48 -0.80 2.21
C GLY A 675 4.06 -0.90 1.68
N ASP A 676 3.97 -1.31 0.41
CA ASP A 676 2.75 -1.56 -0.33
C ASP A 676 2.95 -2.74 -1.30
N GLU A 677 2.06 -2.94 -2.28
CA GLU A 677 2.23 -4.01 -3.28
C GLU A 677 3.55 -3.95 -4.07
N ARG A 678 4.20 -2.79 -4.19
CA ARG A 678 5.40 -2.55 -5.01
C ARG A 678 6.70 -2.83 -4.25
N TRP A 679 6.73 -2.55 -2.96
CA TRP A 679 7.93 -2.71 -2.12
C TRP A 679 7.63 -2.94 -0.64
N LEU A 680 8.57 -3.59 0.05
CA LEU A 680 8.62 -3.73 1.50
C LEU A 680 9.95 -3.21 2.04
N ILE A 681 9.90 -2.35 3.06
CA ILE A 681 11.05 -1.67 3.65
C ILE A 681 11.14 -2.00 5.14
N GLY A 682 12.35 -2.24 5.62
CA GLY A 682 12.65 -2.50 7.03
C GLY A 682 14.11 -2.20 7.36
N GLN A 683 14.54 -2.53 8.57
CA GLN A 683 15.89 -2.23 9.07
C GLN A 683 16.53 -3.44 9.77
N ASP A 684 17.81 -3.67 9.49
CA ASP A 684 18.60 -4.77 10.02
C ASP A 684 19.23 -4.46 11.41
N SER A 685 20.02 -5.41 11.93
CA SER A 685 20.76 -5.28 13.19
C SER A 685 21.92 -4.29 13.18
N HIS A 686 22.38 -3.87 12.00
CA HIS A 686 23.46 -2.91 11.80
C HIS A 686 22.94 -1.49 11.56
N GLY A 687 21.61 -1.33 11.41
CA GLY A 687 20.95 -0.08 11.10
C GLY A 687 20.74 0.15 9.59
N SER A 688 21.18 -0.75 8.72
CA SER A 688 20.97 -0.66 7.27
C SER A 688 19.49 -0.80 6.94
N ILE A 689 19.02 0.01 5.99
CA ILE A 689 17.64 -0.03 5.53
C ILE A 689 17.58 -0.95 4.32
N THR A 690 16.80 -2.03 4.43
CA THR A 690 16.58 -2.99 3.34
C THR A 690 15.30 -2.63 2.60
N ILE A 691 15.35 -2.55 1.27
CA ILE A 691 14.22 -2.31 0.37
C ILE A 691 14.06 -3.54 -0.53
N MET A 692 12.95 -4.26 -0.36
CA MET A 692 12.56 -5.38 -1.21
C MET A 692 11.58 -4.90 -2.27
N HIS A 693 11.93 -4.97 -3.55
CA HIS A 693 11.06 -4.63 -4.67
C HIS A 693 10.45 -5.90 -5.29
N PHE A 694 9.18 -5.84 -5.67
CA PHE A 694 8.45 -6.94 -6.32
C PHE A 694 8.27 -6.69 -7.83
#